data_AF-A0AA39LLK5-F1
#
_entry.id   AF-A0AA39LLK5-F1
#
_cell.length_a   1.000
_cell.length_b   1.000
_cell.length_c   1.000
_cell.angle_alpha   90.00
_cell.angle_beta   90.00
_cell.angle_gamma   90.00
#
_symmetry.space_group_name_H-M   'P 1'
#
loop_
_entity.id
_entity.type
_entity.pdbx_description
1 polymer ?
#
loop_
_entity_poly.entity_id
_entity_poly.type
_entity_poly.pdbx_seq_one_letter_code
_entity_poly.pdbx_strand_id
1 'polypeptide(L)'
;MESNATFVFGSELQGRGSATSTDIWIGATILVTSFLATFLGIANLIIIKKMTLFHNAFGYFWASRTVGEVGSNLVHMIYSGPVTILQPTNIPIFVGFSAFSINYWFGCAACVMHQFIALNRFVAVCFPLSYNKVFRLYYCKLAIVACWAECLAVVAAYYIFPCNLVGYGPTYYDFIFVKCDPDMSSIQNVTMIIALALIVVVNNSQSTPIALTATAVNSFILTTLNNSLALVIFNPEVREKLSLRFFVSLSKSFGILAVFLVSSVVSQDWVFPDQKCGPHEVHYPDDMSACASSCEDPWTSPFCTRDQLEEGCYCKYPWVRHDGECILPNECPRKKNTTSSASKCGPREVYFPDEDPNVCDTSCTNPHSDVCLRIGVTPGCYCKEPFVSHNGKCIELNECPKKKETAAPKCGPREVYYPDDLSACFTSCKQPWFGRSCFRMELNDGCYCKYPFVRHNDKCIYQTCSVKMIISRHIPKRVVWFAKYFAFLLFCYFCIAYLSQKPSRSSFSLYDGIDPFILYRNLPKKDWHDYGEMEKDDKRTGPGEHGAPVAIPTDPDTKKLQNELYKVNGYDAFASDMIALNRSVKDIRHKDCMNIDYITKLPSVTVIFPFHDEHNSTLIRSVYSVINRSPPGVVRQVILVDDASTKEFLKEPLSDFFRKSGLGHIVKIVRTEKREGLIRARQIGATHANSDIMVFLDAHSEANYNWLPPLIEPIAFNYKTLVCPLVDVIDCNTFEYRGQDEGARGSFDWEFNYKRLPLTDEDRKNPTKPFRSPVMAGGYFAISRKWFWELGGYDEGLDIWGGEQYELSFKLWMCGGEMVDAPCSRVGHIYRCKYIPFPNPGIGDFVSRNYKRVAEVWMDEYKEYLYKRRPAVRKIEIGNLNRQKAIRERLQCKSFDWFMKEIAFDQEKYYPAVEPPDEANGAIRNMAAKKCIDTQFKGNNQRFILRTCSGEKPSIGGEQNMRLSFWQDIRPARRSLCFDVPSNKEQAPVVLFRCHGRKGNQEFRYRPSTKQIFHPLTKKCLDCDPDRGEIFMNPCSHSKLSQMWEWSNVNEKVIRERHRNERDL
;
A
#
# COMPACT_ATOMS: atom_id res chain seq x y z
N MET A 1 60.38 36.24 1.34
CA MET A 1 60.82 35.28 0.33
C MET A 1 59.57 34.65 -0.27
N GLU A 2 58.98 35.28 -1.28
CA GLU A 2 57.93 34.65 -2.08
C GLU A 2 58.62 33.79 -3.15
N SER A 3 58.52 32.47 -3.01
CA SER A 3 59.04 31.56 -4.02
C SER A 3 58.15 31.61 -5.26
N ASN A 4 58.69 32.11 -6.37
CA ASN A 4 58.19 31.86 -7.72
C ASN A 4 58.12 30.34 -7.97
N ALA A 5 56.99 29.71 -7.68
CA ALA A 5 56.71 28.36 -8.14
C ALA A 5 56.26 28.46 -9.61
N THR A 6 57.18 28.18 -10.55
CA THR A 6 56.84 28.08 -11.97
C THR A 6 55.84 26.96 -12.17
N PHE A 7 54.66 27.27 -12.70
CA PHE A 7 53.65 26.28 -13.07
C PHE A 7 54.22 25.30 -14.10
N VAL A 8 54.22 24.01 -13.77
CA VAL A 8 54.67 22.94 -14.67
C VAL A 8 53.46 22.06 -15.04
N PHE A 9 53.01 22.20 -16.29
CA PHE A 9 51.90 21.43 -16.83
C PHE A 9 52.18 19.92 -16.76
N GLY A 10 51.25 19.15 -16.17
CA GLY A 10 51.38 17.69 -16.04
C GLY A 10 52.30 17.22 -14.92
N SER A 11 52.69 18.11 -14.00
CA SER A 11 53.52 17.76 -12.84
C SER A 11 52.87 16.71 -11.92
N GLU A 12 51.54 16.65 -11.88
CA GLU A 12 50.79 15.71 -11.06
C GLU A 12 50.86 14.26 -11.57
N LEU A 13 51.28 14.06 -12.83
CA LEU A 13 51.48 12.75 -13.42
C LEU A 13 52.87 12.17 -13.14
N GLN A 14 53.73 12.90 -12.43
CA GLN A 14 55.09 12.47 -12.11
C GLN A 14 55.14 11.74 -10.77
N GLY A 15 56.03 10.75 -10.69
CA GLY A 15 56.39 10.11 -9.43
C GLY A 15 57.40 10.96 -8.64
N ARG A 16 57.48 10.68 -7.34
CA ARG A 16 58.39 11.40 -6.41
C ARG A 16 59.84 10.92 -6.43
N GLY A 17 60.19 9.94 -7.27
CA GLY A 17 61.54 9.40 -7.46
C GLY A 17 62.00 8.36 -6.44
N SER A 18 61.29 8.19 -5.34
CA SER A 18 61.52 7.13 -4.36
C SER A 18 60.21 6.52 -3.91
N ALA A 19 60.16 5.19 -3.85
CA ALA A 19 58.97 4.45 -3.44
C ALA A 19 58.92 4.29 -1.92
N THR A 20 57.80 4.67 -1.32
CA THR A 20 57.47 4.39 0.09
C THR A 20 56.89 2.99 0.24
N SER A 21 56.85 2.48 1.47
CA SER A 21 56.18 1.19 1.77
C SER A 21 54.72 1.18 1.28
N THR A 22 54.02 2.32 1.39
CA THR A 22 52.64 2.48 0.90
C THR A 22 52.54 2.36 -0.61
N ASP A 23 53.45 2.97 -1.37
CA ASP A 23 53.52 2.85 -2.83
C ASP A 23 53.69 1.40 -3.29
N ILE A 24 54.58 0.67 -2.61
CA ILE A 24 54.88 -0.72 -2.92
C ILE A 24 53.66 -1.60 -2.65
N TRP A 25 53.01 -1.42 -1.50
CA TRP A 25 51.81 -2.19 -1.14
C TRP A 25 50.63 -1.93 -2.08
N ILE A 26 50.31 -0.66 -2.36
CA ILE A 26 49.21 -0.28 -3.24
C ILE A 26 49.50 -0.74 -4.67
N GLY A 27 50.71 -0.46 -5.17
CA GLY A 27 51.12 -0.84 -6.51
C GLY A 27 51.16 -2.36 -6.71
N ALA A 28 51.64 -3.13 -5.73
CA ALA A 28 51.61 -4.59 -5.76
C ALA A 28 50.18 -5.14 -5.75
N THR A 29 49.29 -4.54 -4.96
CA THR A 29 47.88 -4.94 -4.91
C THR A 29 47.18 -4.70 -6.24
N ILE A 30 47.35 -3.52 -6.84
CA ILE A 30 46.82 -3.19 -8.17
C ILE A 30 47.35 -4.19 -9.21
N LEU A 31 48.65 -4.49 -9.18
CA LEU A 31 49.28 -5.40 -10.14
C LEU A 31 48.76 -6.84 -10.03
N VAL A 32 48.70 -7.39 -8.82
CA VAL A 32 48.25 -8.78 -8.58
C VAL A 32 46.77 -8.95 -8.89
N THR A 33 45.93 -8.02 -8.44
CA THR A 33 44.47 -8.10 -8.64
C THR A 33 44.10 -7.92 -10.12
N SER A 34 44.74 -6.98 -10.82
CA SER A 34 44.51 -6.76 -12.26
C SER A 34 45.03 -7.92 -13.12
N PHE A 35 46.14 -8.55 -12.73
CA PHE A 35 46.63 -9.77 -13.39
C PHE A 35 45.61 -10.91 -13.29
N LEU A 36 45.09 -11.17 -12.09
CA LEU A 36 44.10 -12.23 -11.86
C LEU A 36 42.78 -11.93 -12.59
N ALA A 37 42.30 -10.67 -12.54
CA ALA A 37 41.09 -10.25 -13.25
C ALA A 37 41.24 -10.39 -14.77
N THR A 38 42.40 -10.02 -15.33
CA THR A 38 42.72 -10.20 -16.75
C THR A 38 42.72 -11.68 -17.14
N PHE A 39 43.39 -12.53 -16.36
CA PHE A 39 43.45 -13.97 -16.61
C PHE A 39 42.06 -14.62 -16.60
N LEU A 40 41.25 -14.34 -15.58
CA LEU A 40 39.88 -14.86 -15.46
C LEU A 40 38.95 -14.31 -16.54
N GLY A 41 39.10 -13.04 -16.92
CA GLY A 41 38.37 -12.44 -18.04
C GLY A 41 38.67 -13.13 -19.37
N ILE A 42 39.95 -13.43 -19.65
CA ILE A 42 40.34 -14.21 -20.84
C ILE A 42 39.76 -15.62 -20.80
N ALA A 43 39.81 -16.29 -19.65
CA ALA A 43 39.19 -17.61 -19.47
C ALA A 43 37.68 -17.58 -19.77
N ASN A 44 36.97 -16.55 -19.30
CA ASN A 44 35.55 -16.35 -19.60
C ASN A 44 35.27 -16.16 -21.09
N LEU A 45 36.09 -15.38 -21.80
CA LEU A 45 35.94 -15.22 -23.25
C LEU A 45 36.13 -16.56 -23.98
N ILE A 46 37.06 -17.40 -23.52
CA ILE A 46 37.26 -18.76 -24.06
C ILE A 46 36.03 -19.63 -23.79
N ILE A 47 35.46 -19.57 -22.57
CA ILE A 47 34.25 -20.32 -22.19
C ILE A 47 33.06 -19.90 -23.06
N ILE A 48 32.81 -18.59 -23.17
CA ILE A 48 31.71 -18.04 -23.98
C ILE A 48 31.86 -18.43 -25.45
N LYS A 49 33.09 -18.41 -25.98
CA LYS A 49 33.36 -18.83 -27.36
C LYS A 49 33.09 -20.33 -27.57
N LYS A 50 33.55 -21.19 -26.65
CA LYS A 50 33.45 -22.65 -26.80
C LYS A 50 32.06 -23.21 -26.49
N MET A 51 31.28 -22.57 -25.63
CA MET A 51 29.98 -23.07 -25.21
C MET A 51 28.85 -22.46 -26.04
N THR A 52 28.18 -23.31 -26.82
CA THR A 52 27.04 -22.92 -27.68
C THR A 52 25.87 -22.29 -26.90
N LEU A 53 25.75 -22.57 -25.60
CA LEU A 53 24.79 -21.93 -24.70
C LEU A 53 24.88 -20.40 -24.70
N PHE A 54 26.09 -19.85 -24.85
CA PHE A 54 26.30 -18.39 -24.86
C PHE A 54 26.24 -17.78 -26.26
N HIS A 55 25.90 -18.55 -27.30
CA HIS A 55 25.73 -18.03 -28.66
C HIS A 55 24.35 -17.37 -28.87
N ASN A 56 23.92 -16.59 -27.88
CA ASN A 56 22.64 -15.86 -27.84
C ASN A 56 22.87 -14.40 -27.40
N ALA A 57 21.85 -13.55 -27.47
CA ALA A 57 21.97 -12.12 -27.15
C ALA A 57 22.68 -11.85 -25.81
N PHE A 58 22.33 -12.61 -24.76
CA PHE A 58 22.94 -12.51 -23.44
C PHE A 58 24.46 -12.76 -23.48
N GLY A 59 24.91 -13.84 -24.12
CA GLY A 59 26.33 -14.16 -24.19
C GLY A 59 27.15 -13.19 -25.05
N TYR A 60 26.56 -12.57 -26.07
CA TYR A 60 27.24 -11.53 -26.86
C TYR A 60 27.46 -10.23 -26.06
N PHE A 61 26.46 -9.77 -25.30
CA PHE A 61 26.65 -8.61 -24.41
C PHE A 61 27.64 -8.93 -23.29
N TRP A 62 27.60 -10.15 -22.75
CA TRP A 62 28.54 -10.60 -21.73
C TRP A 62 29.97 -10.68 -22.24
N ALA A 63 30.17 -11.18 -23.47
CA ALA A 63 31.48 -11.20 -24.12
C ALA A 63 32.01 -9.77 -24.32
N SER A 64 31.18 -8.87 -24.85
CA SER A 64 31.57 -7.47 -25.05
C SER A 64 31.93 -6.77 -23.75
N ARG A 65 31.15 -6.97 -22.68
CA ARG A 65 31.48 -6.50 -21.33
C ARG A 65 32.84 -7.01 -20.86
N THR A 66 33.08 -8.31 -21.01
CA THR A 66 34.32 -8.96 -20.56
C THR A 66 35.54 -8.44 -21.33
N VAL A 67 35.39 -8.11 -22.62
CA VAL A 67 36.45 -7.42 -23.39
C VAL A 67 36.74 -6.04 -22.81
N GLY A 68 35.71 -5.30 -22.40
CA GLY A 68 35.84 -4.04 -21.63
C GLY A 68 36.63 -4.21 -20.34
N GLU A 69 36.24 -5.16 -19.50
CA GLU A 69 36.91 -5.46 -18.22
C GLU A 69 38.37 -5.87 -18.42
N VAL A 70 38.67 -6.74 -19.40
CA VAL A 70 40.04 -7.17 -19.71
C VAL A 70 40.89 -6.00 -20.19
N GLY A 71 40.39 -5.17 -21.10
CA GLY A 71 41.15 -4.04 -21.63
C GLY A 71 41.47 -2.98 -20.58
N SER A 72 40.55 -2.71 -19.66
CA SER A 72 40.76 -1.79 -18.54
C SER A 72 41.78 -2.37 -17.53
N ASN A 73 41.63 -3.63 -17.15
CA ASN A 73 42.57 -4.30 -16.24
C ASN A 73 44.00 -4.40 -16.81
N LEU A 74 44.15 -4.56 -18.13
CA LEU A 74 45.46 -4.54 -18.80
C LEU A 74 46.20 -3.20 -18.60
N VAL A 75 45.49 -2.07 -18.57
CA VAL A 75 46.11 -0.77 -18.29
C VAL A 75 46.64 -0.71 -16.87
N HIS A 76 45.86 -1.21 -15.90
CA HIS A 76 46.30 -1.28 -14.51
C HIS A 76 47.51 -2.22 -14.32
N MET A 77 47.51 -3.34 -15.03
CA MET A 77 48.59 -4.34 -14.99
C MET A 77 49.89 -3.83 -15.61
N ILE A 78 49.81 -3.13 -16.75
CA ILE A 78 50.99 -2.72 -17.54
C ILE A 78 51.51 -1.34 -17.11
N TYR A 79 50.62 -0.45 -16.66
CA TYR A 79 50.97 0.94 -16.38
C TYR A 79 50.74 1.32 -14.92
N SER A 80 49.49 1.39 -14.44
CA SER A 80 49.19 1.97 -13.11
C SER A 80 49.91 1.26 -11.96
N GLY A 81 49.94 -0.08 -11.93
CA GLY A 81 50.66 -0.85 -10.92
C GLY A 81 52.17 -0.57 -10.95
N PRO A 82 52.86 -0.82 -12.08
CA PRO A 82 54.31 -0.59 -12.19
C PRO A 82 54.75 0.85 -11.90
N VAL A 83 54.04 1.88 -12.40
CA VAL A 83 54.43 3.28 -12.13
C VAL A 83 54.16 3.69 -10.68
N THR A 84 53.17 3.08 -10.03
CA THR A 84 52.93 3.28 -8.59
C THR A 84 54.06 2.67 -7.76
N ILE A 85 54.54 1.47 -8.11
CA ILE A 85 55.65 0.80 -7.41
C ILE A 85 56.96 1.56 -7.62
N LEU A 86 57.24 2.02 -8.85
CA LEU A 86 58.54 2.56 -9.22
C LEU A 86 58.69 4.07 -8.96
N GLN A 87 57.58 4.82 -8.84
CA GLN A 87 57.56 6.28 -8.66
C GLN A 87 58.53 7.07 -9.57
N PRO A 88 58.59 6.82 -10.90
CA PRO A 88 59.56 7.48 -11.78
C PRO A 88 59.30 8.99 -11.93
N THR A 89 60.35 9.81 -11.94
CA THR A 89 60.27 11.29 -12.00
C THR A 89 60.11 11.88 -13.40
N ASN A 90 60.26 11.07 -14.45
CA ASN A 90 60.25 11.49 -15.86
C ASN A 90 59.29 10.63 -16.69
N ILE A 91 58.02 10.57 -16.29
CA ILE A 91 56.95 9.95 -17.08
C ILE A 91 56.59 10.89 -18.23
N PRO A 92 56.69 10.48 -19.51
CA PRO A 92 56.21 11.31 -20.60
C PRO A 92 54.70 11.55 -20.44
N ILE A 93 54.28 12.81 -20.42
CA ILE A 93 52.91 13.23 -20.10
C ILE A 93 51.87 12.54 -21.02
N PHE A 94 52.21 12.34 -22.29
CA PHE A 94 51.34 11.65 -23.24
C PHE A 94 51.04 10.20 -22.83
N VAL A 95 51.97 9.51 -22.16
CA VAL A 95 51.78 8.13 -21.69
C VAL A 95 50.71 8.09 -20.58
N GLY A 96 50.74 9.06 -19.65
CA GLY A 96 49.73 9.17 -18.60
C GLY A 96 48.32 9.46 -19.14
N PHE A 97 48.22 10.32 -20.16
CA PHE A 97 46.96 10.58 -20.85
C PHE A 97 46.46 9.38 -21.65
N SER A 98 47.34 8.71 -22.39
CA SER A 98 46.99 7.51 -23.14
C SER A 98 46.52 6.38 -22.24
N ALA A 99 47.16 6.20 -21.07
CA ALA A 99 46.74 5.21 -20.09
C ALA A 99 45.32 5.48 -19.60
N PHE A 100 45.00 6.72 -19.20
CA PHE A 100 43.63 7.08 -18.82
C PHE A 100 42.63 6.82 -19.95
N SER A 101 42.92 7.30 -21.16
CA SER A 101 41.99 7.21 -22.29
C SER A 101 41.69 5.78 -22.70
N ILE A 102 42.70 4.91 -22.70
CA ILE A 102 42.50 3.48 -22.95
C ILE A 102 41.68 2.87 -21.81
N ASN A 103 42.04 3.15 -20.55
CA ASN A 103 41.33 2.61 -19.39
C ASN A 103 39.84 3.02 -19.38
N TYR A 104 39.58 4.31 -19.59
CA TYR A 104 38.23 4.88 -19.59
C TYR A 104 37.40 4.36 -20.76
N TRP A 105 38.00 4.20 -21.95
CA TRP A 105 37.29 3.64 -23.11
C TRP A 105 36.78 2.22 -22.83
N PHE A 106 37.67 1.36 -22.34
CA PHE A 106 37.36 -0.04 -22.02
C PHE A 106 36.43 -0.16 -20.81
N GLY A 107 36.66 0.63 -19.75
CA GLY A 107 35.82 0.64 -18.54
C GLY A 107 34.40 1.16 -18.80
N CYS A 108 34.26 2.25 -19.56
CA CYS A 108 32.96 2.80 -19.91
C CYS A 108 32.15 1.81 -20.78
N ALA A 109 32.80 1.17 -21.76
CA ALA A 109 32.17 0.13 -22.56
C ALA A 109 31.69 -1.04 -21.69
N ALA A 110 32.46 -1.47 -20.68
CA ALA A 110 32.02 -2.50 -19.73
C ALA A 110 30.77 -2.06 -18.93
N CYS A 111 30.76 -0.83 -18.41
CA CYS A 111 29.64 -0.28 -17.65
C CYS A 111 28.35 -0.18 -18.46
N VAL A 112 28.42 0.29 -19.71
CA VAL A 112 27.24 0.39 -20.57
C VAL A 112 26.74 -1.01 -20.97
N MET A 113 27.65 -1.97 -21.24
CA MET A 113 27.25 -3.35 -21.52
C MET A 113 26.54 -4.01 -20.32
N HIS A 114 26.87 -3.64 -19.09
CA HIS A 114 26.14 -4.06 -17.90
C HIS A 114 24.66 -3.66 -17.94
N GLN A 115 24.36 -2.44 -18.40
CA GLN A 115 22.99 -1.96 -18.56
C GLN A 115 22.24 -2.76 -19.65
N PHE A 116 22.91 -3.08 -20.76
CA PHE A 116 22.33 -3.94 -21.80
C PHE A 116 22.08 -5.37 -21.31
N ILE A 117 22.93 -5.94 -20.47
CA ILE A 117 22.70 -7.25 -19.83
C ILE A 117 21.49 -7.19 -18.89
N ALA A 118 21.36 -6.11 -18.09
CA ALA A 118 20.21 -5.91 -17.22
C ALA A 118 18.90 -5.75 -18.02
N LEU A 119 18.93 -4.95 -19.09
CA LEU A 119 17.79 -4.77 -20.00
C LEU A 119 17.42 -6.09 -20.69
N ASN A 120 18.41 -6.85 -21.14
CA ASN A 120 18.21 -8.16 -21.76
C ASN A 120 17.48 -9.11 -20.79
N ARG A 121 17.90 -9.18 -19.52
CA ARG A 121 17.23 -9.97 -18.48
C ARG A 121 15.83 -9.46 -18.18
N PHE A 122 15.64 -8.15 -18.06
CA PHE A 122 14.34 -7.55 -17.81
C PHE A 122 13.33 -7.90 -18.91
N VAL A 123 13.72 -7.77 -20.19
CA VAL A 123 12.84 -8.12 -21.32
C VAL A 123 12.60 -9.62 -21.39
N ALA A 124 13.60 -10.45 -21.07
CA ALA A 124 13.42 -11.90 -21.02
C ALA A 124 12.36 -12.33 -19.99
N VAL A 125 12.33 -11.68 -18.82
CA VAL A 125 11.40 -11.99 -17.72
C VAL A 125 10.04 -11.33 -17.93
N CYS A 126 10.00 -10.04 -18.22
CA CYS A 126 8.78 -9.24 -18.27
C CYS A 126 8.05 -9.34 -19.61
N PHE A 127 8.76 -9.62 -20.71
CA PHE A 127 8.20 -9.62 -22.08
C PHE A 127 8.70 -10.81 -22.93
N PRO A 128 8.51 -12.06 -22.49
CA PRO A 128 9.10 -13.24 -23.15
C PRO A 128 8.65 -13.40 -24.61
N LEU A 129 7.40 -13.03 -24.94
CA LEU A 129 6.85 -13.11 -26.30
C LEU A 129 7.48 -12.10 -27.28
N SER A 130 8.06 -11.01 -26.76
CA SER A 130 8.71 -9.96 -27.54
C SER A 130 10.23 -10.09 -27.54
N TYR A 131 10.80 -10.93 -26.68
CA TYR A 131 12.25 -11.10 -26.52
C TYR A 131 12.95 -11.41 -27.86
N ASN A 132 12.42 -12.37 -28.63
CA ASN A 132 12.98 -12.76 -29.93
C ASN A 132 12.81 -11.69 -31.04
N LYS A 133 11.94 -10.69 -30.83
CA LYS A 133 11.80 -9.55 -31.74
C LYS A 133 12.80 -8.45 -31.40
N VAL A 134 12.97 -8.16 -30.11
CA VAL A 134 13.84 -7.09 -29.60
C VAL A 134 15.32 -7.49 -29.66
N PHE A 135 15.66 -8.66 -29.12
CA PHE A 135 17.04 -9.15 -29.00
C PHE A 135 17.41 -10.11 -30.13
N ARG A 136 17.16 -9.71 -31.38
CA ARG A 136 17.73 -10.40 -32.54
C ARG A 136 19.25 -10.17 -32.57
N LEU A 137 19.99 -11.21 -32.94
CA LEU A 137 21.45 -11.17 -32.94
C LEU A 137 22.03 -10.02 -33.76
N TYR A 138 21.38 -9.67 -34.88
CA TYR A 138 21.74 -8.51 -35.70
C TYR A 138 21.70 -7.19 -34.92
N TYR A 139 20.60 -6.91 -34.21
CA TYR A 139 20.47 -5.68 -33.42
C TYR A 139 21.40 -5.67 -32.20
N CYS A 140 21.66 -6.84 -31.60
CA CYS A 140 22.61 -6.95 -30.49
C CYS A 140 24.03 -6.57 -30.92
N LYS A 141 24.48 -7.07 -32.09
CA LYS A 141 25.79 -6.71 -32.66
C LYS A 141 25.87 -5.22 -33.00
N LEU A 142 24.82 -4.66 -33.59
CA LEU A 142 24.76 -3.22 -33.90
C LEU A 142 24.81 -2.36 -32.63
N ALA A 143 24.09 -2.74 -31.58
CA ALA A 143 24.09 -2.05 -30.30
C ALA A 143 25.48 -2.07 -29.63
N ILE A 144 26.18 -3.21 -29.68
CA ILE A 144 27.56 -3.33 -29.20
C ILE A 144 28.46 -2.35 -29.99
N VAL A 145 28.46 -2.40 -31.32
CA VAL A 145 29.31 -1.52 -32.14
C VAL A 145 29.02 -0.05 -31.88
N ALA A 146 27.74 0.33 -31.79
CA ALA A 146 27.32 1.70 -31.50
C ALA A 146 27.83 2.18 -30.14
N CYS A 147 27.70 1.35 -29.10
CA CYS A 147 28.18 1.67 -27.76
C CYS A 147 29.70 1.88 -27.72
N TRP A 148 30.48 1.00 -28.36
CA TRP A 148 31.94 1.13 -28.40
C TRP A 148 32.39 2.39 -29.15
N ALA A 149 31.69 2.73 -30.25
CA ALA A 149 31.95 3.95 -31.01
C ALA A 149 31.59 5.22 -30.21
N GLU A 150 30.49 5.17 -29.45
CA GLU A 150 30.08 6.26 -28.56
C GLU A 150 31.10 6.47 -27.44
N CYS A 151 31.53 5.39 -26.77
CA CYS A 151 32.55 5.47 -25.73
C CYS A 151 33.86 6.07 -26.27
N LEU A 152 34.25 5.72 -27.51
CA LEU A 152 35.42 6.29 -28.17
C LEU A 152 35.24 7.79 -28.46
N ALA A 153 34.04 8.22 -28.86
CA ALA A 153 33.73 9.63 -29.09
C ALA A 153 33.80 10.45 -27.79
N VAL A 154 33.34 9.89 -26.65
CA VAL A 154 33.47 10.52 -25.33
C VAL A 154 34.94 10.66 -24.93
N VAL A 155 35.76 9.63 -25.14
CA VAL A 155 37.20 9.68 -24.88
C VAL A 155 37.88 10.73 -25.75
N ALA A 156 37.55 10.78 -27.04
CA ALA A 156 38.07 11.80 -27.96
C ALA A 156 37.71 13.22 -27.52
N ALA A 157 36.53 13.42 -26.90
CA ALA A 157 36.12 14.73 -26.40
C ALA A 157 37.05 15.28 -25.29
N TYR A 158 37.63 14.43 -24.45
CA TYR A 158 38.61 14.86 -23.43
C TYR A 158 39.87 15.50 -24.03
N TYR A 159 40.22 15.16 -25.28
CA TYR A 159 41.34 15.77 -26.01
C TYR A 159 40.96 17.02 -26.80
N ILE A 160 39.66 17.27 -27.03
CA ILE A 160 39.18 18.42 -27.81
C ILE A 160 39.08 19.68 -26.93
N PHE A 161 38.76 19.52 -25.65
CA PHE A 161 38.61 20.63 -24.72
C PHE A 161 39.90 20.89 -23.94
N PRO A 162 40.52 22.09 -24.07
CA PRO A 162 41.64 22.48 -23.22
C PRO A 162 41.24 22.34 -21.75
N CYS A 163 42.14 21.82 -20.90
CA CYS A 163 41.96 21.68 -19.45
C CYS A 163 41.05 20.56 -18.94
N ASN A 164 40.59 19.66 -19.82
CA ASN A 164 39.90 18.43 -19.44
C ASN A 164 40.81 17.19 -19.48
N LEU A 165 42.13 17.38 -19.56
CA LEU A 165 43.07 16.27 -19.68
C LEU A 165 43.21 15.54 -18.33
N VAL A 166 43.03 14.23 -18.35
CA VAL A 166 43.13 13.37 -17.17
C VAL A 166 44.25 12.36 -17.39
N GLY A 167 45.08 12.15 -16.39
CA GLY A 167 46.13 11.15 -16.39
C GLY A 167 46.28 10.48 -15.03
N TYR A 168 47.00 9.36 -14.98
CA TYR A 168 47.24 8.66 -13.73
C TYR A 168 48.36 9.33 -12.93
N GLY A 169 48.06 9.75 -11.70
CA GLY A 169 49.04 10.29 -10.77
C GLY A 169 49.60 9.19 -9.85
N PRO A 170 50.85 8.74 -10.01
CA PRO A 170 51.41 7.65 -9.21
C PRO A 170 51.53 7.98 -7.72
N THR A 171 51.57 9.27 -7.35
CA THR A 171 51.61 9.76 -5.96
C THR A 171 50.23 9.86 -5.32
N TYR A 172 49.16 9.93 -6.14
CA TYR A 172 47.76 10.03 -5.70
C TYR A 172 47.01 8.70 -5.80
N TYR A 173 47.62 7.71 -6.48
CA TYR A 173 47.06 6.39 -6.77
C TYR A 173 45.73 6.44 -7.55
N ASP A 174 45.52 7.49 -8.34
CA ASP A 174 44.25 7.74 -9.02
C ASP A 174 44.42 8.49 -10.35
N PHE A 175 43.39 8.45 -11.18
CA PHE A 175 43.27 9.26 -12.39
C PHE A 175 42.79 10.67 -12.03
N ILE A 176 43.66 11.65 -12.21
CA ILE A 176 43.45 13.03 -11.80
C ILE A 176 43.47 13.98 -12.99
N PHE A 177 42.69 15.06 -12.89
CA PHE A 177 42.77 16.16 -13.85
C PHE A 177 44.14 16.82 -13.76
N VAL A 178 44.79 16.97 -14.90
CA VAL A 178 46.04 17.73 -14.98
C VAL A 178 45.70 19.20 -14.86
N LYS A 179 46.40 19.89 -13.94
CA LYS A 179 46.17 21.32 -13.72
C LYS A 179 46.42 22.10 -15.00
N CYS A 180 45.59 23.09 -15.22
CA CYS A 180 45.68 23.99 -16.35
C CYS A 180 46.22 25.36 -15.95
N ASP A 181 46.68 26.11 -16.95
CA ASP A 181 47.16 27.47 -16.77
C ASP A 181 46.06 28.35 -16.15
N PRO A 182 46.35 29.16 -15.11
CA PRO A 182 45.37 30.01 -14.41
C PRO A 182 44.49 30.86 -15.33
N ASP A 183 44.97 31.29 -16.52
CA ASP A 183 44.20 32.08 -17.48
C ASP A 183 43.09 31.30 -18.22
N MET A 184 43.10 29.97 -18.16
CA MET A 184 42.12 29.08 -18.81
C MET A 184 41.15 28.42 -17.82
N SER A 185 41.26 28.73 -16.53
CA SER A 185 40.46 28.18 -15.42
C SER A 185 38.94 28.40 -15.56
N SER A 186 38.55 29.51 -16.19
CA SER A 186 37.13 29.83 -16.44
C SER A 186 36.49 28.94 -17.52
N ILE A 187 37.27 28.45 -18.50
CA ILE A 187 36.83 27.47 -19.50
C ILE A 187 36.72 26.09 -18.85
N GLN A 188 37.70 25.72 -18.01
CA GLN A 188 37.70 24.49 -17.23
C GLN A 188 36.46 24.38 -16.33
N ASN A 189 36.05 25.46 -15.65
CA ASN A 189 34.85 25.44 -14.81
C ASN A 189 33.56 25.19 -15.62
N VAL A 190 33.43 25.78 -16.81
CA VAL A 190 32.24 25.58 -17.66
C VAL A 190 32.21 24.15 -18.24
N THR A 191 33.35 23.64 -18.71
CA THR A 191 33.44 22.28 -19.25
C THR A 191 33.33 21.22 -18.16
N MET A 192 33.92 21.47 -16.98
CA MET A 192 33.74 20.64 -15.79
C MET A 192 32.30 20.66 -15.32
N ILE A 193 31.56 21.76 -15.33
CA ILE A 193 30.13 21.77 -14.97
C ILE A 193 29.29 20.93 -15.94
N ILE A 194 29.61 20.97 -17.24
CA ILE A 194 28.93 20.13 -18.26
C ILE A 194 29.27 18.64 -18.06
N ALA A 195 30.53 18.32 -17.74
CA ALA A 195 30.97 16.95 -17.43
C ALA A 195 30.47 16.46 -16.05
N LEU A 196 30.43 17.34 -15.04
CA LEU A 196 29.89 17.10 -13.70
C LEU A 196 28.38 16.89 -13.74
N ALA A 197 27.63 17.56 -14.62
CA ALA A 197 26.21 17.28 -14.79
C ALA A 197 25.92 15.81 -15.18
N LEU A 198 26.92 15.12 -15.76
CA LEU A 198 26.88 13.68 -16.06
C LEU A 198 27.49 12.80 -14.95
N ILE A 199 28.28 13.35 -14.02
CA ILE A 199 29.09 12.60 -13.03
C ILE A 199 28.69 12.86 -11.55
N VAL A 200 27.99 13.96 -11.23
CA VAL A 200 27.71 14.43 -9.85
C VAL A 200 26.68 13.63 -9.06
N VAL A 201 26.28 12.44 -9.52
CA VAL A 201 25.52 11.53 -8.65
C VAL A 201 26.40 10.90 -7.55
N VAL A 202 27.75 11.06 -7.55
CA VAL A 202 28.59 10.33 -6.56
C VAL A 202 29.65 11.11 -5.80
N ASN A 203 30.17 12.28 -6.22
CA ASN A 203 31.41 12.74 -5.56
C ASN A 203 31.47 14.26 -5.30
N ASN A 204 31.14 14.67 -4.07
CA ASN A 204 31.55 15.98 -3.57
C ASN A 204 31.73 15.99 -2.04
N SER A 205 32.88 15.49 -1.58
CA SER A 205 33.45 15.88 -0.28
C SER A 205 34.90 16.29 -0.47
N GLN A 206 35.21 17.57 -0.32
CA GLN A 206 36.58 18.07 -0.27
C GLN A 206 37.20 17.66 1.06
N SER A 207 37.95 16.54 1.04
CA SER A 207 39.00 16.08 1.97
C SER A 207 38.97 14.55 2.09
N THR A 208 39.11 13.83 0.97
CA THR A 208 39.25 12.37 1.02
C THR A 208 40.66 11.97 1.44
N PRO A 209 40.83 11.18 2.52
CA PRO A 209 42.12 10.60 2.89
C PRO A 209 42.68 9.74 1.75
N ILE A 210 44.01 9.68 1.61
CA ILE A 210 44.73 8.86 0.60
C ILE A 210 44.29 7.38 0.64
N ALA A 211 43.81 6.90 1.79
CA ALA A 211 43.22 5.58 1.94
C ALA A 211 41.93 5.39 1.12
N LEU A 212 41.03 6.38 1.07
CA LEU A 212 39.76 6.28 0.36
C LEU A 212 39.92 6.20 -1.17
N THR A 213 40.89 6.93 -1.74
CA THR A 213 41.16 6.92 -3.19
C THR A 213 41.81 5.61 -3.65
N ALA A 214 42.77 5.08 -2.88
CA ALA A 214 43.35 3.77 -3.12
C ALA A 214 42.29 2.64 -3.03
N THR A 215 41.28 2.81 -2.17
CA THR A 215 40.18 1.87 -2.02
C THR A 215 39.26 1.86 -3.24
N ALA A 216 39.04 3.01 -3.91
CA ALA A 216 38.18 3.12 -5.09
C ALA A 216 38.75 2.37 -6.32
N VAL A 217 40.03 2.55 -6.62
CA VAL A 217 40.70 1.84 -7.74
C VAL A 217 40.72 0.32 -7.49
N ASN A 218 41.04 -0.10 -6.27
CA ASN A 218 41.01 -1.53 -5.90
C ASN A 218 39.59 -2.12 -5.91
N SER A 219 38.56 -1.34 -5.52
CA SER A 219 37.15 -1.77 -5.57
C SER A 219 36.66 -1.99 -6.99
N PHE A 220 37.09 -1.16 -7.94
CA PHE A 220 36.78 -1.34 -9.35
C PHE A 220 37.38 -2.66 -9.88
N ILE A 221 38.66 -2.93 -9.61
CA ILE A 221 39.33 -4.17 -10.02
C ILE A 221 38.67 -5.40 -9.36
N LEU A 222 38.36 -5.33 -8.06
CA LEU A 222 37.66 -6.39 -7.32
C LEU A 222 36.26 -6.68 -7.88
N THR A 223 35.55 -5.64 -8.33
CA THR A 223 34.25 -5.80 -8.99
C THR A 223 34.39 -6.58 -10.29
N THR A 224 35.39 -6.26 -11.12
CA THR A 224 35.65 -7.01 -12.36
C THR A 224 36.09 -8.46 -12.10
N LEU A 225 36.81 -8.71 -11.01
CA LEU A 225 37.19 -10.05 -10.55
C LEU A 225 35.95 -10.87 -10.18
N ASN A 226 35.05 -10.30 -9.38
CA ASN A 226 33.81 -10.95 -8.95
C ASN A 226 32.89 -11.23 -10.15
N ASN A 227 32.76 -10.26 -11.06
CA ASN A 227 32.05 -10.39 -12.33
C ASN A 227 32.59 -11.52 -13.20
N SER A 228 33.91 -11.73 -13.17
CA SER A 228 34.57 -12.81 -13.91
C SER A 228 34.31 -14.17 -13.26
N LEU A 229 34.31 -14.26 -11.93
CA LEU A 229 34.02 -15.50 -11.21
C LEU A 229 32.54 -15.90 -11.28
N ALA A 230 31.63 -14.93 -11.39
CA ALA A 230 30.19 -15.19 -11.36
C ALA A 230 29.70 -16.14 -12.48
N LEU A 231 30.27 -16.06 -13.68
CA LEU A 231 29.90 -16.92 -14.81
C LEU A 231 30.28 -18.38 -14.58
N VAL A 232 31.41 -18.63 -13.91
CA VAL A 232 31.91 -19.98 -13.57
C VAL A 232 31.19 -20.54 -12.33
N ILE A 233 30.92 -19.70 -11.33
CA ILE A 233 30.37 -20.12 -10.04
C ILE A 233 28.86 -20.39 -10.10
N PHE A 234 28.10 -19.52 -10.77
CA PHE A 234 26.63 -19.53 -10.69
C PHE A 234 25.94 -20.22 -11.87
N ASN A 235 26.67 -20.62 -12.91
CA ASN A 235 26.07 -21.34 -14.04
C ASN A 235 26.27 -22.86 -13.90
N PRO A 236 25.21 -23.63 -13.57
CA PRO A 236 25.30 -25.06 -13.31
C PRO A 236 25.80 -25.88 -14.51
N GLU A 237 25.42 -25.51 -15.74
CA GLU A 237 25.81 -26.22 -16.96
C GLU A 237 27.29 -25.98 -17.33
N VAL A 238 27.82 -24.78 -17.02
CA VAL A 238 29.27 -24.47 -17.13
C VAL A 238 30.07 -25.32 -16.13
N ARG A 239 29.58 -25.45 -14.90
CA ARG A 239 30.23 -26.27 -13.85
C ARG A 239 30.27 -27.75 -14.20
N GLU A 240 29.17 -28.26 -14.75
CA GLU A 240 29.04 -29.66 -15.15
C GLU A 240 30.01 -30.02 -16.28
N LYS A 241 30.10 -29.18 -17.33
CA LYS A 241 31.01 -29.40 -18.46
C LYS A 241 32.49 -29.26 -18.13
N LEU A 242 32.85 -28.42 -17.16
CA LEU A 242 34.25 -28.25 -16.74
C LEU A 242 34.73 -29.35 -15.77
N SER A 243 33.88 -30.32 -15.39
CA SER A 243 34.20 -31.39 -14.41
C SER A 243 34.76 -30.85 -13.08
N LEU A 244 34.44 -29.61 -12.72
CA LEU A 244 34.97 -28.90 -11.55
C LEU A 244 34.19 -29.30 -10.28
N ARG A 245 34.36 -30.55 -9.82
CA ARG A 245 33.78 -31.03 -8.54
C ARG A 245 34.24 -30.20 -7.33
N PHE A 246 35.40 -29.55 -7.42
CA PHE A 246 35.97 -28.67 -6.38
C PHE A 246 35.17 -27.37 -6.17
N PHE A 247 34.55 -26.82 -7.23
CA PHE A 247 33.82 -25.53 -7.16
C PHE A 247 32.41 -25.63 -6.57
N VAL A 248 31.86 -26.83 -6.44
CA VAL A 248 30.53 -27.07 -5.82
C VAL A 248 30.56 -26.82 -4.31
N SER A 249 31.71 -27.05 -3.65
CA SER A 249 31.93 -26.67 -2.25
C SER A 249 32.26 -25.18 -2.13
N LEU A 250 33.02 -24.63 -3.09
CA LEU A 250 33.40 -23.22 -3.10
C LEU A 250 32.22 -22.27 -3.37
N SER A 251 31.20 -22.64 -4.17
CA SER A 251 30.09 -21.72 -4.51
C SER A 251 29.20 -21.37 -3.31
N LYS A 252 29.14 -22.23 -2.28
CA LYS A 252 28.44 -21.93 -1.02
C LYS A 252 29.25 -20.97 -0.15
N SER A 253 30.58 -21.06 -0.18
CA SER A 253 31.47 -20.22 0.61
C SER A 253 31.86 -18.91 -0.09
N PHE A 254 31.95 -18.85 -1.42
CA PHE A 254 32.33 -17.65 -2.19
C PHE A 254 31.17 -16.68 -2.43
N GLY A 255 29.92 -17.13 -2.43
CA GLY A 255 28.78 -16.19 -2.36
C GLY A 255 28.80 -15.40 -1.05
N ILE A 256 29.20 -16.07 0.03
CA ILE A 256 29.43 -15.47 1.35
C ILE A 256 30.74 -14.67 1.33
N LEU A 257 31.83 -15.17 0.74
CA LEU A 257 33.14 -14.49 0.67
C LEU A 257 33.15 -13.27 -0.25
N ALA A 258 32.35 -13.23 -1.32
CA ALA A 258 32.24 -12.07 -2.22
C ALA A 258 31.36 -10.98 -1.59
N VAL A 259 30.33 -11.37 -0.84
CA VAL A 259 29.62 -10.44 0.05
C VAL A 259 30.55 -9.99 1.17
N PHE A 260 31.33 -10.87 1.79
CA PHE A 260 32.31 -10.52 2.83
C PHE A 260 33.48 -9.70 2.32
N LEU A 261 33.96 -9.86 1.08
CA LEU A 261 35.07 -9.09 0.51
C LEU A 261 34.63 -7.69 0.08
N VAL A 262 33.42 -7.56 -0.47
CA VAL A 262 32.81 -6.26 -0.75
C VAL A 262 32.41 -5.57 0.56
N SER A 263 31.99 -6.33 1.58
CA SER A 263 31.74 -5.80 2.93
C SER A 263 33.04 -5.47 3.66
N SER A 264 34.12 -6.24 3.50
CA SER A 264 35.39 -6.08 4.21
C SER A 264 36.29 -5.01 3.63
N VAL A 265 36.11 -4.63 2.36
CA VAL A 265 36.73 -3.43 1.80
C VAL A 265 35.96 -2.16 2.24
N VAL A 266 34.67 -2.29 2.55
CA VAL A 266 33.86 -1.25 3.21
C VAL A 266 34.01 -1.28 4.75
N SER A 267 34.60 -2.34 5.32
CA SER A 267 34.72 -2.55 6.77
C SER A 267 36.15 -2.82 7.25
N GLN A 268 37.18 -2.48 6.48
CA GLN A 268 38.55 -2.36 6.97
C GLN A 268 38.85 -0.90 7.29
N ASP A 269 38.15 -0.38 8.29
CA ASP A 269 38.82 0.47 9.26
C ASP A 269 39.97 -0.35 9.82
N TRP A 270 41.19 0.08 9.55
CA TRP A 270 42.37 -0.45 10.23
C TRP A 270 42.17 -0.20 11.72
N VAL A 271 42.08 -1.31 12.47
CA VAL A 271 42.00 -1.35 13.92
C VAL A 271 43.06 -0.44 14.54
N PHE A 272 42.64 0.72 15.04
CA PHE A 272 43.29 1.37 16.17
C PHE A 272 42.68 0.79 17.46
N PRO A 273 43.41 0.78 18.59
CA PRO A 273 43.01 0.06 19.79
C PRO A 273 41.68 0.61 20.33
N ASP A 274 40.70 -0.28 20.57
CA ASP A 274 39.40 0.05 21.17
C ASP A 274 39.57 0.87 22.47
N GLN A 275 39.14 2.13 22.45
CA GLN A 275 38.84 2.86 23.69
C GLN A 275 37.44 2.43 24.13
N LYS A 276 37.37 1.49 25.08
CA LYS A 276 36.11 0.94 25.59
C LYS A 276 35.34 1.99 26.39
N CYS A 277 34.23 2.50 25.84
CA CYS A 277 33.22 3.23 26.62
C CYS A 277 32.46 2.29 27.57
N GLY A 278 31.89 2.83 28.65
CA GLY A 278 31.15 2.07 29.66
C GLY A 278 29.78 1.56 29.18
N PRO A 279 29.10 0.71 29.98
CA PRO A 279 27.72 0.31 29.71
C PRO A 279 26.81 1.55 29.67
N HIS A 280 25.95 1.64 28.65
CA HIS A 280 25.05 2.77 28.36
C HIS A 280 25.72 4.05 27.79
N GLU A 281 26.98 3.97 27.36
CA GLU A 281 27.70 5.04 26.65
C GLU A 281 27.90 4.73 25.16
N VAL A 282 28.09 5.80 24.36
CA VAL A 282 28.44 5.74 22.93
C VAL A 282 29.62 6.69 22.68
N HIS A 283 30.66 6.20 21.99
CA HIS A 283 31.80 7.02 21.56
C HIS A 283 31.41 7.85 20.34
N TYR A 284 31.63 9.17 20.38
CA TYR A 284 31.43 10.04 19.23
C TYR A 284 32.80 10.50 18.69
N PRO A 285 33.16 10.11 17.45
CA PRO A 285 34.32 10.67 16.77
C PRO A 285 34.00 12.09 16.27
N ASP A 286 35.03 12.93 16.14
CA ASP A 286 34.91 14.35 15.77
C ASP A 286 33.93 14.58 14.60
N ASP A 287 33.08 15.60 14.78
CA ASP A 287 32.14 16.17 13.79
C ASP A 287 30.70 15.58 13.72
N MET A 288 30.11 15.19 14.86
CA MET A 288 28.65 15.13 15.03
C MET A 288 28.18 15.78 16.34
N SER A 289 27.18 16.67 16.24
CA SER A 289 26.60 17.38 17.37
C SER A 289 25.70 16.47 18.24
N ALA A 290 26.18 16.06 19.41
CA ALA A 290 25.36 15.44 20.46
C ALA A 290 25.58 16.20 21.78
N CYS A 291 24.51 16.66 22.43
CA CYS A 291 24.58 17.34 23.74
C CYS A 291 24.64 16.29 24.87
N ALA A 292 25.57 16.44 25.82
CA ALA A 292 25.71 15.53 26.96
C ALA A 292 24.63 15.82 28.02
N SER A 293 23.57 15.02 28.08
CA SER A 293 22.54 15.16 29.12
C SER A 293 23.09 14.72 30.49
N SER A 294 22.94 15.55 31.53
CA SER A 294 23.41 15.28 32.90
C SER A 294 22.25 15.32 33.91
N CYS A 295 22.47 14.81 35.12
CA CYS A 295 21.46 14.90 36.19
C CYS A 295 21.12 16.33 36.64
N GLU A 296 21.90 17.32 36.23
CA GLU A 296 21.66 18.74 36.53
C GLU A 296 20.75 19.40 35.48
N ASP A 297 20.65 18.82 34.27
CA ASP A 297 19.74 19.26 33.20
C ASP A 297 19.19 18.08 32.36
N PRO A 298 18.14 17.38 32.84
CA PRO A 298 17.71 16.09 32.29
C PRO A 298 16.90 16.16 30.98
N TRP A 299 16.60 17.35 30.43
CA TRP A 299 15.65 17.49 29.29
C TRP A 299 16.05 18.55 28.25
N THR A 300 17.19 18.39 27.58
CA THR A 300 17.44 19.09 26.31
C THR A 300 16.72 18.39 25.13
N SER A 301 15.68 19.04 24.62
CA SER A 301 14.95 18.74 23.35
C SER A 301 15.88 18.93 22.11
N PRO A 302 15.57 18.39 20.90
CA PRO A 302 16.56 18.02 19.87
C PRO A 302 17.09 19.18 19.00
N PHE A 303 17.15 20.40 19.52
CA PHE A 303 17.67 21.56 18.78
C PHE A 303 18.75 22.27 19.59
N CYS A 304 19.96 21.71 19.61
CA CYS A 304 21.17 22.41 20.06
C CYS A 304 21.74 23.25 18.90
N THR A 305 22.12 24.50 19.17
CA THR A 305 22.93 25.34 18.28
C THR A 305 24.40 24.98 18.41
N ARG A 306 25.06 24.88 17.24
CA ARG A 306 26.46 24.55 17.00
C ARG A 306 27.39 25.27 17.98
N ASP A 307 28.17 24.53 18.78
CA ASP A 307 29.63 24.72 18.93
C ASP A 307 30.27 23.65 19.87
N GLN A 308 31.32 23.03 19.31
CA GLN A 308 32.45 22.26 19.87
C GLN A 308 32.26 21.39 21.14
N LEU A 309 32.22 20.06 20.92
CA LEU A 309 32.59 19.05 21.91
C LEU A 309 33.80 18.27 21.38
N GLU A 310 34.68 17.84 22.30
CA GLU A 310 35.84 17.00 22.03
C GLU A 310 35.45 15.51 21.91
N GLU A 311 36.23 14.74 21.17
CA GLU A 311 36.12 13.28 21.05
C GLU A 311 35.99 12.60 22.44
N GLY A 312 34.96 11.75 22.61
CA GLY A 312 34.76 11.06 23.90
C GLY A 312 33.51 10.18 23.99
N CYS A 313 33.36 9.51 25.15
CA CYS A 313 32.22 8.66 25.48
C CYS A 313 31.09 9.47 26.14
N TYR A 314 29.87 9.37 25.60
CA TYR A 314 28.69 10.11 26.06
C TYR A 314 27.52 9.16 26.38
N CYS A 315 26.65 9.54 27.33
CA CYS A 315 25.48 8.73 27.69
C CYS A 315 24.47 8.63 26.55
N LYS A 316 23.99 7.42 26.29
CA LYS A 316 22.95 7.17 25.27
C LYS A 316 21.59 7.63 25.77
N TYR A 317 20.80 8.35 24.97
CA TYR A 317 19.40 8.66 25.32
C TYR A 317 18.59 7.38 25.65
N PRO A 318 17.81 7.32 26.75
CA PRO A 318 17.40 8.40 27.66
C PRO A 318 18.25 8.57 28.93
N TRP A 319 19.47 8.03 28.97
CA TRP A 319 20.34 8.04 30.15
C TRP A 319 21.09 9.38 30.29
N VAL A 320 21.28 9.84 31.53
CA VAL A 320 21.94 11.10 31.86
C VAL A 320 23.18 10.84 32.72
N ARG A 321 24.22 11.66 32.54
CA ARG A 321 25.50 11.48 33.24
C ARG A 321 25.43 12.06 34.66
N HIS A 322 25.87 11.27 35.64
CA HIS A 322 26.00 11.67 37.04
C HIS A 322 27.18 10.93 37.67
N ASP A 323 28.13 11.67 38.27
CA ASP A 323 29.33 11.13 38.91
C ASP A 323 30.13 10.10 38.08
N GLY A 324 30.16 10.29 36.75
CA GLY A 324 30.92 9.44 35.82
C GLY A 324 30.17 8.20 35.32
N GLU A 325 28.94 7.96 35.76
CA GLU A 325 28.09 6.88 35.27
C GLU A 325 26.83 7.42 34.57
N CYS A 326 26.24 6.63 33.67
CA CYS A 326 24.99 6.95 33.01
C CYS A 326 23.82 6.33 33.79
N ILE A 327 22.95 7.16 34.37
CA ILE A 327 21.79 6.75 35.16
C ILE A 327 20.49 7.28 34.53
N LEU A 328 19.33 6.79 34.97
CA LEU A 328 18.05 7.30 34.45
C LEU A 328 17.70 8.65 35.12
N PRO A 329 17.01 9.58 34.42
CA PRO A 329 16.68 10.91 34.95
C PRO A 329 15.92 10.92 36.29
N ASN A 330 15.16 9.87 36.57
CA ASN A 330 14.38 9.68 37.80
C ASN A 330 15.24 9.20 38.99
N GLU A 331 16.50 8.86 38.78
CA GLU A 331 17.46 8.39 39.79
C GLU A 331 18.43 9.50 40.26
N CYS A 332 18.33 10.70 39.68
CA CYS A 332 19.16 11.85 40.06
C CYS A 332 18.89 12.32 41.51
N PRO A 333 19.92 12.59 42.33
CA PRO A 333 19.74 13.04 43.71
C PRO A 333 19.20 14.46 43.79
N ARG A 334 18.11 14.67 44.55
CA ARG A 334 17.53 15.99 44.80
C ARG A 334 18.51 16.86 45.62
N LYS A 335 19.08 17.91 45.02
CA LYS A 335 19.88 18.92 45.76
C LYS A 335 18.97 19.81 46.63
N LYS A 336 19.40 20.01 47.87
CA LYS A 336 18.80 20.86 48.91
C LYS A 336 18.96 22.35 48.54
N ASN A 337 17.91 23.13 48.81
CA ASN A 337 17.92 24.59 48.75
C ASN A 337 19.04 25.20 49.59
N THR A 338 19.86 26.05 48.97
CA THR A 338 20.64 27.09 49.66
C THR A 338 20.49 28.41 48.92
N THR A 339 19.87 29.35 49.62
CA THR A 339 19.73 30.78 49.34
C THR A 339 21.08 31.50 49.31
N SER A 340 21.32 32.38 48.31
CA SER A 340 22.18 33.56 48.51
C SER A 340 21.93 34.71 47.51
N SER A 341 21.56 35.87 48.10
CA SER A 341 21.86 37.27 47.76
C SER A 341 21.51 37.88 46.40
N ALA A 342 20.46 38.70 46.41
CA ALA A 342 20.10 39.66 45.37
C ALA A 342 21.03 40.90 45.34
N SER A 343 21.52 41.26 44.15
CA SER A 343 22.10 42.57 43.83
C SER A 343 20.99 43.54 43.37
N LYS A 344 20.95 44.76 43.92
CA LYS A 344 19.95 45.81 43.61
C LYS A 344 20.25 46.51 42.27
N CYS A 345 19.35 46.46 41.30
CA CYS A 345 19.35 47.32 40.10
C CYS A 345 18.82 48.74 40.37
N GLY A 346 19.03 49.66 39.42
CA GLY A 346 18.55 51.04 39.51
C GLY A 346 17.01 51.19 39.46
N PRO A 347 16.45 52.37 39.78
CA PRO A 347 15.01 52.57 39.96
C PRO A 347 14.14 52.42 38.69
N ARG A 348 14.74 52.36 37.50
CA ARG A 348 14.06 52.14 36.20
C ARG A 348 14.53 50.86 35.49
N GLU A 349 15.17 49.97 36.23
CA GLU A 349 15.74 48.72 35.73
C GLU A 349 15.17 47.51 36.50
N VAL A 350 15.14 46.35 35.85
CA VAL A 350 14.75 45.06 36.45
C VAL A 350 15.93 44.11 36.37
N TYR A 351 16.26 43.45 37.49
CA TYR A 351 17.29 42.41 37.52
C TYR A 351 16.71 41.10 37.01
N PHE A 352 17.35 40.53 35.98
CA PHE A 352 17.06 39.17 35.53
C PHE A 352 18.15 38.23 36.05
N PRO A 353 17.82 37.27 36.94
CA PRO A 353 18.80 36.43 37.61
C PRO A 353 19.30 35.26 36.74
N ASP A 354 18.57 34.88 35.69
CA ASP A 354 18.86 33.74 34.81
C ASP A 354 18.74 34.15 33.32
N GLU A 355 19.35 33.39 32.41
CA GLU A 355 19.22 33.60 30.96
C GLU A 355 17.79 33.28 30.50
N ASP A 356 16.95 34.31 30.32
CA ASP A 356 15.60 34.16 29.76
C ASP A 356 15.58 34.51 28.26
N PRO A 357 15.32 33.54 27.36
CA PRO A 357 15.28 33.77 25.92
C PRO A 357 14.07 34.59 25.46
N ASN A 358 13.17 35.02 26.36
CA ASN A 358 11.99 35.82 26.04
C ASN A 358 12.12 37.32 26.38
N VAL A 359 13.28 37.77 26.87
CA VAL A 359 13.51 39.19 27.23
C VAL A 359 14.20 39.93 26.08
N CYS A 360 13.64 41.08 25.67
CA CYS A 360 14.18 41.91 24.58
C CYS A 360 14.74 43.23 25.12
N ASP A 361 15.98 43.58 24.76
CA ASP A 361 16.54 44.90 25.10
C ASP A 361 16.07 45.96 24.09
N THR A 362 15.15 46.84 24.50
CA THR A 362 14.56 47.88 23.66
C THR A 362 15.38 49.18 23.73
N SER A 363 15.62 49.83 22.59
CA SER A 363 16.46 51.04 22.52
C SER A 363 15.82 52.13 21.67
N CYS A 364 16.28 53.39 21.81
CA CYS A 364 15.77 54.51 21.00
C CYS A 364 15.90 54.31 19.47
N THR A 365 16.79 53.41 19.02
CA THR A 365 16.96 53.08 17.60
C THR A 365 16.06 51.93 17.13
N ASN A 366 15.49 51.15 18.06
CA ASN A 366 14.55 50.06 17.75
C ASN A 366 13.46 49.93 18.84
N PRO A 367 12.42 50.79 18.80
CA PRO A 367 11.40 50.88 19.85
C PRO A 367 10.42 49.71 19.97
N HIS A 368 10.26 48.92 18.90
CA HIS A 368 9.22 47.90 18.78
C HIS A 368 9.81 46.64 18.13
N SER A 369 10.35 45.74 18.95
CA SER A 369 10.92 44.47 18.47
C SER A 369 9.89 43.34 18.60
N ASP A 370 9.03 43.20 17.58
CA ASP A 370 8.14 42.02 17.44
C ASP A 370 8.85 40.85 16.73
N VAL A 371 10.15 40.96 16.44
CA VAL A 371 10.96 39.92 15.78
C VAL A 371 12.33 39.84 16.48
N CYS A 372 12.38 39.12 17.60
CA CYS A 372 13.64 38.81 18.27
C CYS A 372 14.13 37.42 17.83
N LEU A 373 15.21 37.39 17.04
CA LEU A 373 15.93 36.15 16.75
C LEU A 373 16.68 35.75 18.01
N ARG A 374 16.34 34.58 18.56
CA ARG A 374 16.85 33.99 19.81
C ARG A 374 18.37 34.16 19.97
N ILE A 375 18.77 35.14 20.77
CA ILE A 375 20.12 35.30 21.31
C ILE A 375 19.92 35.49 22.82
N GLY A 376 20.50 34.59 23.61
CA GLY A 376 20.36 34.58 25.07
C GLY A 376 20.84 35.88 25.70
N VAL A 377 20.06 36.38 26.65
CA VAL A 377 20.38 37.57 27.42
C VAL A 377 21.06 37.12 28.72
N THR A 378 22.22 37.69 29.06
CA THR A 378 22.97 37.32 30.26
C THR A 378 22.33 37.91 31.53
N PRO A 379 22.57 37.32 32.73
CA PRO A 379 22.03 37.87 33.98
C PRO A 379 22.51 39.30 34.24
N GLY A 380 21.57 40.24 34.43
CA GLY A 380 21.87 41.67 34.47
C GLY A 380 20.67 42.58 34.72
N CYS A 381 20.90 43.89 34.80
CA CYS A 381 19.87 44.92 34.95
C CYS A 381 19.44 45.46 33.58
N TYR A 382 18.15 45.38 33.26
CA TYR A 382 17.59 45.82 31.97
C TYR A 382 16.48 46.86 32.15
N CYS A 383 16.28 47.73 31.16
CA CYS A 383 15.26 48.78 31.25
C CYS A 383 13.84 48.20 31.36
N LYS A 384 13.08 48.66 32.35
CA LYS A 384 11.68 48.23 32.53
C LYS A 384 10.80 48.91 31.49
N GLU A 385 9.85 48.20 30.88
CA GLU A 385 8.83 48.85 30.05
C GLU A 385 8.08 49.94 30.84
N PRO A 386 7.83 51.14 30.27
CA PRO A 386 7.97 51.54 28.86
C PRO A 386 9.29 52.28 28.52
N PHE A 387 10.33 52.15 29.36
CA PHE A 387 11.61 52.86 29.17
C PHE A 387 12.51 52.10 28.20
N VAL A 388 13.21 52.84 27.33
CA VAL A 388 14.16 52.30 26.35
C VAL A 388 15.59 52.72 26.68
N SER A 389 16.55 51.88 26.33
CA SER A 389 17.98 52.15 26.54
C SER A 389 18.50 53.18 25.52
N HIS A 390 19.17 54.23 26.00
CA HIS A 390 19.94 55.17 25.19
C HIS A 390 21.21 55.59 25.93
N ASN A 391 22.39 55.26 25.37
CA ASN A 391 23.70 55.53 25.97
C ASN A 391 23.86 55.05 27.43
N GLY A 392 23.35 53.86 27.75
CA GLY A 392 23.49 53.23 29.06
C GLY A 392 22.58 53.81 30.16
N LYS A 393 21.53 54.54 29.80
CA LYS A 393 20.46 54.98 30.71
C LYS A 393 19.08 54.67 30.14
N CYS A 394 18.14 54.28 31.01
CA CYS A 394 16.75 54.04 30.64
C CYS A 394 15.96 55.37 30.61
N ILE A 395 15.53 55.78 29.41
CA ILE A 395 14.78 57.01 29.17
C ILE A 395 13.40 56.72 28.56
N GLU A 396 12.47 57.67 28.60
CA GLU A 396 11.16 57.48 27.97
C GLU A 396 11.26 57.59 26.44
N LEU A 397 10.44 56.83 25.73
CA LEU A 397 10.46 56.79 24.26
C LEU A 397 10.28 58.17 23.61
N ASN A 398 9.58 59.07 24.29
CA ASN A 398 9.30 60.45 23.84
C ASN A 398 10.52 61.38 23.96
N GLU A 399 11.54 60.97 24.72
CA GLU A 399 12.80 61.71 24.94
C GLU A 399 13.89 61.31 23.93
N CYS A 400 13.62 60.35 23.04
CA CYS A 400 14.54 59.97 21.97
C CYS A 400 14.73 61.13 20.95
N PRO A 401 15.96 61.45 20.51
CA PRO A 401 16.24 62.60 19.66
C PRO A 401 15.64 62.46 18.25
N LYS A 402 14.79 63.41 17.84
CA LYS A 402 14.18 63.47 16.49
C LYS A 402 15.19 63.97 15.44
N LYS A 403 15.48 63.17 14.39
CA LYS A 403 16.31 63.58 13.25
C LYS A 403 15.60 64.66 12.40
N LYS A 404 16.32 65.73 12.06
CA LYS A 404 15.90 66.82 11.15
C LYS A 404 15.86 66.32 9.69
N GLU A 405 14.79 66.66 8.97
CA GLU A 405 14.68 66.44 7.52
C GLU A 405 15.57 67.42 6.75
N THR A 406 16.44 66.88 5.88
CA THR A 406 17.12 67.62 4.81
C THR A 406 16.76 66.99 3.47
N ALA A 407 16.34 67.81 2.52
CA ALA A 407 15.80 67.42 1.22
C ALA A 407 16.81 66.64 0.36
N ALA A 408 16.38 65.48 -0.17
CA ALA A 408 17.17 64.61 -1.04
C ALA A 408 17.28 65.15 -2.49
N PRO A 409 18.36 64.83 -3.22
CA PRO A 409 18.49 65.17 -4.64
C PRO A 409 17.49 64.38 -5.51
N LYS A 410 17.00 64.98 -6.60
CA LYS A 410 16.05 64.32 -7.54
C LYS A 410 16.75 63.24 -8.38
N CYS A 411 16.48 61.96 -8.12
CA CYS A 411 16.85 60.85 -9.01
C CYS A 411 15.93 60.77 -10.25
N GLY A 412 16.37 60.05 -11.30
CA GLY A 412 15.58 59.85 -12.53
C GLY A 412 14.28 59.05 -12.31
N PRO A 413 13.33 59.06 -13.27
CA PRO A 413 11.96 58.54 -13.12
C PRO A 413 11.86 57.02 -12.82
N ARG A 414 12.96 56.26 -12.95
CA ARG A 414 13.04 54.81 -12.67
C ARG A 414 14.11 54.45 -11.64
N GLU A 415 14.57 55.44 -10.87
CA GLU A 415 15.59 55.32 -9.84
C GLU A 415 15.04 55.70 -8.45
N VAL A 416 15.71 55.24 -7.39
CA VAL A 416 15.47 55.57 -5.97
C VAL A 416 16.79 55.98 -5.35
N TYR A 417 16.78 57.08 -4.59
CA TYR A 417 17.90 57.51 -3.79
C TYR A 417 17.98 56.68 -2.51
N TYR A 418 19.16 56.12 -2.20
CA TYR A 418 19.40 55.44 -0.93
C TYR A 418 20.43 56.24 -0.12
N PRO A 419 20.00 56.88 0.99
CA PRO A 419 20.91 57.47 1.95
C PRO A 419 21.56 56.38 2.83
N ASP A 420 22.78 56.66 3.26
CA ASP A 420 23.87 55.84 3.86
C ASP A 420 23.57 54.81 4.98
N ASP A 421 22.38 54.19 5.07
CA ASP A 421 22.09 53.27 6.18
C ASP A 421 21.06 52.16 5.91
N LEU A 422 20.85 51.76 4.64
CA LEU A 422 19.94 50.66 4.30
C LEU A 422 20.55 49.68 3.28
N SER A 423 20.73 48.43 3.70
CA SER A 423 21.18 47.32 2.87
C SER A 423 20.13 46.93 1.81
N ALA A 424 20.37 47.28 0.55
CA ALA A 424 19.58 46.80 -0.60
C ALA A 424 20.41 45.85 -1.48
N CYS A 425 19.91 44.63 -1.79
CA CYS A 425 20.57 43.70 -2.72
C CYS A 425 20.42 44.22 -4.18
N PHE A 426 21.52 44.26 -4.95
CA PHE A 426 21.49 44.58 -6.39
C PHE A 426 21.71 43.33 -7.27
N THR A 427 20.90 43.16 -8.30
CA THR A 427 21.14 42.22 -9.41
C THR A 427 21.69 42.99 -10.61
N SER A 428 22.86 42.63 -11.12
CA SER A 428 23.36 43.12 -12.42
C SER A 428 23.20 42.03 -13.49
N CYS A 429 23.03 42.41 -14.76
CA CYS A 429 22.90 41.47 -15.88
C CYS A 429 24.19 40.67 -16.20
N LYS A 430 25.22 40.69 -15.35
CA LYS A 430 26.44 39.87 -15.52
C LYS A 430 26.30 38.43 -15.01
N GLN A 431 25.23 38.07 -14.30
CA GLN A 431 25.01 36.69 -13.82
C GLN A 431 23.53 36.25 -13.96
N PRO A 432 23.18 35.43 -14.97
CA PRO A 432 21.79 35.05 -15.21
C PRO A 432 21.29 33.80 -14.46
N TRP A 433 22.13 33.09 -13.69
CA TRP A 433 21.85 31.69 -13.33
C TRP A 433 21.97 31.29 -11.85
N PHE A 434 22.03 32.24 -10.92
CA PHE A 434 21.98 31.90 -9.48
C PHE A 434 20.86 32.65 -8.77
N GLY A 435 19.82 31.89 -8.42
CA GLY A 435 18.81 32.31 -7.46
C GLY A 435 19.32 32.10 -6.03
N ARG A 436 19.35 33.21 -5.26
CA ARG A 436 19.44 33.31 -3.79
C ARG A 436 20.68 32.76 -3.09
N SER A 437 21.74 33.55 -3.12
CA SER A 437 22.70 33.71 -2.02
C SER A 437 23.24 35.16 -2.04
N CYS A 438 22.77 36.05 -1.15
CA CYS A 438 23.30 37.42 -1.03
C CYS A 438 24.54 37.39 -0.11
N PHE A 439 25.68 37.93 -0.57
CA PHE A 439 26.77 38.36 0.31
C PHE A 439 26.57 39.85 0.65
N ARG A 440 26.79 40.24 1.90
CA ARG A 440 26.76 41.64 2.39
C ARG A 440 27.95 42.40 1.79
N MET A 441 27.70 43.44 0.99
CA MET A 441 28.69 44.47 0.67
C MET A 441 28.08 45.84 0.98
N GLU A 442 28.86 46.71 1.62
CA GLU A 442 28.51 48.09 1.94
C GLU A 442 28.43 48.92 0.64
N LEU A 443 27.41 49.78 0.51
CA LEU A 443 27.21 50.69 -0.62
C LEU A 443 27.26 52.13 -0.13
N ASN A 444 27.79 53.03 -0.97
CA ASN A 444 27.82 54.48 -0.74
C ASN A 444 26.54 55.17 -1.25
N ASP A 445 26.28 56.37 -0.71
CA ASP A 445 25.18 57.29 -1.06
C ASP A 445 24.98 57.48 -2.59
N GLY A 446 23.75 57.29 -3.10
CA GLY A 446 23.46 57.44 -4.56
C GLY A 446 22.07 57.00 -5.07
N CYS A 447 21.82 57.21 -6.38
CA CYS A 447 20.59 56.82 -7.08
C CYS A 447 20.72 55.42 -7.74
N TYR A 448 19.78 54.51 -7.46
CA TYR A 448 19.78 53.12 -7.93
C TYR A 448 18.45 52.73 -8.62
N CYS A 449 18.46 51.76 -9.56
CA CYS A 449 17.25 51.36 -10.31
C CYS A 449 16.20 50.66 -9.44
N LYS A 450 14.90 50.98 -9.63
CA LYS A 450 13.78 50.25 -8.98
C LYS A 450 13.65 48.83 -9.55
N TYR A 451 13.31 47.84 -8.73
CA TYR A 451 12.89 46.52 -9.24
C TYR A 451 11.61 46.66 -10.10
N PRO A 452 11.46 45.97 -11.26
CA PRO A 452 12.33 44.95 -11.87
C PRO A 452 13.30 45.52 -12.94
N PHE A 453 13.82 46.72 -12.75
CA PHE A 453 14.74 47.37 -13.69
C PHE A 453 16.21 47.16 -13.29
N VAL A 454 17.06 46.93 -14.29
CA VAL A 454 18.50 46.70 -14.15
C VAL A 454 19.28 47.83 -14.83
N ARG A 455 20.41 48.27 -14.24
CA ARG A 455 21.22 49.35 -14.81
C ARG A 455 22.06 48.84 -15.97
N HIS A 456 21.91 49.43 -17.15
CA HIS A 456 22.72 49.12 -18.33
C HIS A 456 22.99 50.43 -19.09
N ASN A 457 24.27 50.77 -19.29
CA ASN A 457 24.73 52.01 -19.93
C ASN A 457 24.03 53.27 -19.39
N ASP A 458 24.13 53.49 -18.08
CA ASP A 458 23.57 54.65 -17.35
C ASP A 458 22.05 54.89 -17.46
N LYS A 459 21.29 53.85 -17.83
CA LYS A 459 19.81 53.86 -17.81
C LYS A 459 19.24 52.59 -17.17
N CYS A 460 18.08 52.72 -16.52
CA CYS A 460 17.35 51.59 -15.94
C CYS A 460 16.40 50.94 -16.96
N ILE A 461 16.67 49.68 -17.33
CA ILE A 461 15.91 48.90 -18.33
C ILE A 461 15.16 47.71 -17.71
N TYR A 462 14.01 47.34 -18.26
CA TYR A 462 13.13 46.29 -17.72
C TYR A 462 13.74 44.89 -17.93
N GLN A 463 13.67 44.01 -16.93
CA GLN A 463 14.26 42.67 -16.96
C GLN A 463 13.54 41.73 -17.95
N THR A 464 13.92 41.78 -19.23
CA THR A 464 13.60 40.75 -20.24
C THR A 464 14.88 40.31 -20.95
N CYS A 465 15.62 39.36 -20.37
CA CYS A 465 16.68 38.65 -21.09
C CYS A 465 16.05 37.55 -21.95
N SER A 466 15.66 37.90 -23.18
CA SER A 466 15.20 36.93 -24.19
C SER A 466 16.40 36.26 -24.85
N VAL A 467 16.46 34.93 -24.83
CA VAL A 467 17.54 34.03 -25.33
C VAL A 467 17.68 34.03 -26.87
N LYS A 468 17.24 35.07 -27.57
CA LYS A 468 17.06 35.03 -29.03
C LYS A 468 18.19 35.62 -29.88
N MET A 469 19.35 35.98 -29.34
CA MET A 469 20.36 36.72 -30.13
C MET A 469 21.83 36.26 -30.08
N ILE A 470 22.15 35.00 -29.71
CA ILE A 470 23.52 34.44 -29.84
C ILE A 470 23.53 32.98 -30.38
N ILE A 471 22.57 32.61 -31.23
CA ILE A 471 22.66 31.33 -31.97
C ILE A 471 22.32 31.60 -33.44
N SER A 472 23.22 32.26 -34.17
CA SER A 472 23.07 32.39 -35.61
C SER A 472 24.36 32.50 -36.41
N ARG A 473 25.57 32.32 -35.82
CA ARG A 473 26.77 32.39 -36.66
C ARG A 473 27.76 31.24 -36.70
N HIS A 474 27.97 30.39 -35.69
CA HIS A 474 28.97 29.30 -35.84
C HIS A 474 28.50 27.98 -35.21
N ILE A 475 27.49 27.32 -35.80
CA ILE A 475 27.21 25.90 -35.50
C ILE A 475 27.29 25.11 -36.81
N PRO A 476 28.31 24.23 -36.99
CA PRO A 476 28.45 23.44 -38.20
C PRO A 476 27.27 22.46 -38.35
N LYS A 477 26.83 22.24 -39.59
CA LYS A 477 25.64 21.44 -39.96
C LYS A 477 25.61 20.02 -39.36
N ARG A 478 26.76 19.48 -38.93
CA ARG A 478 26.88 18.18 -38.22
C ARG A 478 26.31 18.20 -36.80
N VAL A 479 26.39 19.32 -36.09
CA VAL A 479 25.84 19.48 -34.73
C VAL A 479 24.32 19.58 -34.75
N VAL A 480 23.75 20.19 -35.79
CA VAL A 480 22.29 20.21 -36.02
C VAL A 480 21.77 18.81 -36.35
N TRP A 481 22.56 17.98 -37.05
CA TRP A 481 22.21 16.59 -37.33
C TRP A 481 22.26 15.73 -36.04
N PHE A 482 23.28 15.93 -35.21
CA PHE A 482 23.40 15.29 -33.89
C PHE A 482 22.28 15.70 -32.93
N ALA A 483 21.92 16.98 -32.88
CA ALA A 483 20.82 17.47 -32.05
C ALA A 483 19.46 16.93 -32.52
N LYS A 484 19.26 16.79 -33.84
CA LYS A 484 18.05 16.16 -34.41
C LYS A 484 17.99 14.66 -34.14
N TYR A 485 19.12 13.96 -34.20
CA TYR A 485 19.21 12.53 -33.88
C TYR A 485 19.01 12.27 -32.39
N PHE A 486 19.60 13.10 -31.52
CA PHE A 486 19.42 13.03 -30.07
C PHE A 486 18.00 13.41 -29.64
N ALA A 487 17.39 14.42 -30.28
CA ALA A 487 15.99 14.75 -30.08
C ALA A 487 15.05 13.64 -30.60
N PHE A 488 15.42 12.94 -31.69
CA PHE A 488 14.67 11.78 -32.19
C PHE A 488 14.79 10.58 -31.24
N LEU A 489 15.97 10.34 -30.66
CA LEU A 489 16.18 9.31 -29.64
C LEU A 489 15.47 9.64 -28.32
N LEU A 490 15.48 10.91 -27.89
CA LEU A 490 14.68 11.39 -26.77
C LEU A 490 13.19 11.28 -27.08
N PHE A 491 12.74 11.60 -28.29
CA PHE A 491 11.35 11.44 -28.71
C PHE A 491 10.94 9.97 -28.78
N CYS A 492 11.81 9.06 -29.24
CA CYS A 492 11.59 7.63 -29.20
C CYS A 492 11.59 7.11 -27.75
N TYR A 493 12.49 7.60 -26.89
CA TYR A 493 12.52 7.28 -25.46
C TYR A 493 11.26 7.77 -24.75
N PHE A 494 10.81 9.00 -25.02
CA PHE A 494 9.57 9.55 -24.48
C PHE A 494 8.33 8.88 -25.08
N CYS A 495 8.33 8.49 -26.36
CA CYS A 495 7.24 7.71 -26.95
C CYS A 495 7.19 6.29 -26.40
N ILE A 496 8.33 5.63 -26.16
CA ILE A 496 8.41 4.33 -25.49
C ILE A 496 8.00 4.49 -24.02
N ALA A 497 8.44 5.54 -23.33
CA ALA A 497 8.06 5.87 -21.95
C ALA A 497 6.55 6.14 -21.85
N TYR A 498 5.98 6.89 -22.79
CA TYR A 498 4.56 7.24 -22.87
C TYR A 498 3.69 6.03 -23.26
N LEU A 499 4.15 5.18 -24.18
CA LEU A 499 3.49 3.90 -24.49
C LEU A 499 3.66 2.85 -23.37
N SER A 500 4.65 3.03 -22.48
CA SER A 500 4.83 2.24 -21.25
C SER A 500 4.13 2.83 -20.01
N GLN A 501 3.53 4.02 -20.12
CA GLN A 501 2.70 4.61 -19.07
C GLN A 501 1.25 4.13 -19.19
N LYS A 502 0.95 3.00 -18.55
CA LYS A 502 -0.32 2.81 -17.83
C LYS A 502 -0.06 3.06 -16.34
N PRO A 503 -1.07 3.51 -15.57
CA PRO A 503 -0.87 4.27 -14.35
C PRO A 503 0.01 3.50 -13.36
N SER A 504 1.03 4.21 -12.86
CA SER A 504 1.92 3.81 -11.78
C SER A 504 1.08 3.34 -10.59
N ARG A 505 1.01 2.01 -10.40
CA ARG A 505 0.80 1.41 -9.08
C ARG A 505 1.93 1.94 -8.20
N SER A 506 1.55 2.61 -7.11
CA SER A 506 2.46 3.05 -6.05
C SER A 506 3.55 2.00 -5.79
N SER A 507 4.81 2.42 -5.93
CA SER A 507 5.99 1.64 -5.58
C SER A 507 5.94 1.25 -4.10
N PHE A 508 5.39 0.08 -3.81
CA PHE A 508 5.56 -0.57 -2.52
C PHE A 508 6.82 -1.43 -2.64
N SER A 509 7.95 -0.87 -2.21
CA SER A 509 9.23 -1.57 -2.16
C SER A 509 10.08 -0.97 -1.04
N LEU A 510 9.83 -1.45 0.20
CA LEU A 510 10.86 -1.59 1.25
C LEU A 510 10.41 -2.42 2.48
N TYR A 511 9.30 -3.18 2.42
CA TYR A 511 8.79 -4.00 3.53
C TYR A 511 8.26 -5.37 3.09
N ASP A 512 9.03 -6.11 2.30
CA ASP A 512 8.71 -7.53 2.06
C ASP A 512 9.10 -8.33 3.31
N GLY A 513 8.08 -8.78 4.06
CA GLY A 513 8.21 -9.72 5.18
C GLY A 513 7.96 -9.19 6.61
N ILE A 514 7.94 -7.86 6.84
CA ILE A 514 7.73 -7.31 8.19
C ILE A 514 6.23 -7.04 8.43
N ASP A 515 5.69 -7.53 9.54
CA ASP A 515 4.32 -7.22 9.98
C ASP A 515 4.21 -5.73 10.34
N PRO A 516 3.36 -4.94 9.65
CA PRO A 516 3.20 -3.51 9.92
C PRO A 516 2.60 -3.21 11.31
N PHE A 517 2.01 -4.21 11.97
CA PHE A 517 1.33 -4.05 13.25
C PHE A 517 2.08 -4.63 14.45
N ILE A 518 3.34 -5.04 14.29
CA ILE A 518 4.10 -5.68 15.37
C ILE A 518 4.15 -4.85 16.66
N LEU A 519 4.22 -3.52 16.53
CA LEU A 519 4.25 -2.57 17.66
C LEU A 519 2.92 -2.47 18.43
N TYR A 520 1.81 -2.93 17.85
CA TYR A 520 0.48 -2.84 18.46
C TYR A 520 0.21 -3.99 19.45
N ARG A 521 0.87 -5.14 19.27
CA ARG A 521 0.50 -6.40 19.95
C ARG A 521 0.66 -6.38 21.48
N ASN A 522 1.59 -5.56 21.99
CA ASN A 522 1.93 -5.48 23.42
C ASN A 522 1.44 -4.17 24.07
N LEU A 523 0.57 -3.43 23.39
CA LEU A 523 0.04 -2.20 23.96
C LEU A 523 -0.93 -2.51 25.10
N PRO A 524 -0.96 -1.68 26.16
CA PRO A 524 -1.96 -1.81 27.20
C PRO A 524 -3.36 -1.64 26.60
N LYS A 525 -4.35 -2.21 27.28
CA LYS A 525 -5.75 -2.11 26.89
C LYS A 525 -6.44 -0.91 27.54
N LYS A 526 -7.48 -0.42 26.89
CA LYS A 526 -8.30 0.73 27.28
C LYS A 526 -9.74 0.48 26.84
N ASP A 527 -10.67 1.06 27.60
CA ASP A 527 -12.06 1.21 27.20
C ASP A 527 -12.19 2.26 26.08
N TRP A 528 -12.80 1.86 24.95
CA TRP A 528 -13.07 2.72 23.79
C TRP A 528 -14.55 3.11 23.65
N HIS A 529 -15.43 2.71 24.57
CA HIS A 529 -16.82 3.16 24.57
C HIS A 529 -16.89 4.67 24.83
N ASP A 530 -17.66 5.38 23.99
CA ASP A 530 -17.93 6.80 24.18
C ASP A 530 -19.24 6.98 24.96
N TYR A 531 -19.15 6.85 26.29
CA TYR A 531 -20.31 6.97 27.17
C TYR A 531 -20.99 8.35 27.06
N GLY A 532 -20.23 9.40 26.78
CA GLY A 532 -20.77 10.75 26.62
C GLY A 532 -21.65 10.86 25.39
N GLU A 533 -21.24 10.29 24.26
CA GLU A 533 -22.07 10.24 23.05
C GLU A 533 -23.25 9.28 23.19
N MET A 534 -23.08 8.13 23.84
CA MET A 534 -24.17 7.19 24.14
C MET A 534 -25.26 7.84 25.01
N GLU A 535 -24.88 8.60 26.04
CA GLU A 535 -25.84 9.32 26.90
C GLU A 535 -26.59 10.43 26.14
N LYS A 536 -25.92 11.11 25.19
CA LYS A 536 -26.60 12.08 24.32
C LYS A 536 -27.59 11.38 23.40
N ASP A 537 -27.18 10.29 22.78
CA ASP A 537 -28.03 9.50 21.88
C ASP A 537 -29.26 8.93 22.61
N ASP A 538 -29.12 8.52 23.88
CA ASP A 538 -30.21 8.04 24.73
C ASP A 538 -31.29 9.10 24.99
N LYS A 539 -30.92 10.39 24.97
CA LYS A 539 -31.85 11.52 25.17
C LYS A 539 -32.53 11.98 23.88
N ARG A 540 -32.16 11.43 22.71
CA ARG A 540 -32.70 11.88 21.42
C ARG A 540 -34.13 11.38 21.23
N THR A 541 -34.95 12.21 20.60
CA THR A 541 -36.35 11.88 20.30
C THR A 541 -36.67 12.27 18.88
N GLY A 542 -37.47 11.48 18.18
CA GLY A 542 -37.90 11.76 16.82
C GLY A 542 -38.18 10.49 16.02
N PRO A 543 -38.61 10.61 14.76
CA PRO A 543 -38.86 9.46 13.89
C PRO A 543 -37.61 8.60 13.72
N GLY A 544 -37.71 7.32 14.08
CA GLY A 544 -36.66 6.33 13.87
C GLY A 544 -35.49 6.40 14.85
N GLU A 545 -35.52 7.29 15.85
CA GLU A 545 -34.54 7.32 16.94
C GLU A 545 -34.57 6.00 17.75
N HIS A 546 -33.43 5.65 18.32
CA HIS A 546 -33.15 4.33 18.93
C HIS A 546 -33.39 3.14 18.01
N GLY A 547 -33.43 3.37 16.68
CA GLY A 547 -33.76 2.35 15.71
C GLY A 547 -35.22 1.88 15.76
N ALA A 548 -36.14 2.68 16.31
CA ALA A 548 -37.57 2.36 16.32
C ALA A 548 -38.18 2.37 14.89
N PRO A 549 -39.26 1.60 14.64
CA PRO A 549 -39.96 1.66 13.36
C PRO A 549 -40.63 3.03 13.16
N VAL A 550 -40.52 3.60 11.95
CA VAL A 550 -41.17 4.85 11.56
C VAL A 550 -42.61 4.59 11.11
N ALA A 551 -43.54 5.37 11.64
CA ALA A 551 -44.92 5.42 11.17
C ALA A 551 -45.04 6.39 9.99
N ILE A 552 -45.52 5.89 8.85
CA ILE A 552 -45.65 6.68 7.61
C ILE A 552 -47.09 7.17 7.50
N PRO A 553 -47.32 8.47 7.19
CA PRO A 553 -48.65 9.00 6.93
C PRO A 553 -49.39 8.21 5.83
N THR A 554 -50.70 8.04 5.99
CA THR A 554 -51.55 7.26 5.07
C THR A 554 -52.29 8.11 4.05
N ASP A 555 -52.01 9.41 3.96
CA ASP A 555 -52.66 10.28 3.00
C ASP A 555 -52.29 9.90 1.54
N PRO A 556 -53.19 10.13 0.57
CA PRO A 556 -53.00 9.63 -0.79
C PRO A 556 -51.75 10.17 -1.50
N ASP A 557 -51.40 11.44 -1.30
CA ASP A 557 -50.28 12.09 -1.97
C ASP A 557 -48.94 11.57 -1.42
N THR A 558 -48.81 11.46 -0.09
CA THR A 558 -47.66 10.82 0.56
C THR A 558 -47.54 9.37 0.12
N LYS A 559 -48.65 8.62 0.04
CA LYS A 559 -48.64 7.22 -0.41
C LYS A 559 -48.14 7.10 -1.85
N LYS A 560 -48.50 8.04 -2.72
CA LYS A 560 -48.02 8.08 -4.10
C LYS A 560 -46.51 8.32 -4.16
N LEU A 561 -46.01 9.34 -3.46
CA LEU A 561 -44.58 9.64 -3.41
C LEU A 561 -43.76 8.50 -2.80
N GLN A 562 -44.25 7.91 -1.70
CA GLN A 562 -43.68 6.73 -1.07
C GLN A 562 -43.52 5.58 -2.08
N ASN A 563 -44.57 5.29 -2.86
CA ASN A 563 -44.53 4.22 -3.86
C ASN A 563 -43.55 4.53 -5.00
N GLU A 564 -43.43 5.78 -5.44
CA GLU A 564 -42.49 6.22 -6.47
C GLU A 564 -41.03 6.07 -5.99
N LEU A 565 -40.75 6.54 -4.76
CA LEU A 565 -39.44 6.41 -4.12
C LEU A 565 -39.08 4.96 -3.81
N TYR A 566 -40.04 4.16 -3.35
CA TYR A 566 -39.86 2.71 -3.20
C TYR A 566 -39.51 2.09 -4.54
N LYS A 567 -40.12 2.58 -5.63
CA LYS A 567 -39.96 1.96 -6.94
C LYS A 567 -38.52 2.01 -7.46
N VAL A 568 -37.86 3.13 -7.22
CA VAL A 568 -36.50 3.40 -7.70
C VAL A 568 -35.40 2.94 -6.74
N ASN A 569 -35.74 2.66 -5.48
CA ASN A 569 -34.77 2.26 -4.45
C ASN A 569 -34.97 0.82 -3.92
N GLY A 570 -36.12 0.17 -4.11
CA GLY A 570 -36.37 -1.18 -3.59
C GLY A 570 -36.53 -1.27 -2.06
N TYR A 571 -36.51 -0.13 -1.37
CA TYR A 571 -36.85 0.12 0.04
C TYR A 571 -37.54 1.47 0.16
N ASP A 572 -38.12 1.75 1.31
CA ASP A 572 -38.90 2.96 1.59
C ASP A 572 -38.04 4.19 1.85
N ALA A 573 -37.57 4.80 0.76
CA ALA A 573 -36.79 6.02 0.80
C ALA A 573 -37.57 7.22 1.38
N PHE A 574 -38.90 7.22 1.33
CA PHE A 574 -39.70 8.26 1.99
C PHE A 574 -39.56 8.16 3.51
N ALA A 575 -39.68 6.94 4.06
CA ALA A 575 -39.43 6.70 5.48
C ALA A 575 -38.00 7.12 5.88
N SER A 576 -37.00 6.83 5.04
CA SER A 576 -35.62 7.29 5.23
C SER A 576 -35.52 8.81 5.35
N ASP A 577 -36.22 9.56 4.49
CA ASP A 577 -36.14 11.02 4.46
C ASP A 577 -36.75 11.68 5.70
N MET A 578 -37.66 10.99 6.40
CA MET A 578 -38.22 11.43 7.69
C MET A 578 -37.26 11.24 8.87
N ILE A 579 -36.22 10.42 8.71
CA ILE A 579 -35.30 10.02 9.77
C ILE A 579 -34.07 10.94 9.77
N ALA A 580 -33.64 11.37 10.96
CA ALA A 580 -32.43 12.16 11.12
C ALA A 580 -31.18 11.43 10.57
N LEU A 581 -30.34 12.14 9.79
CA LEU A 581 -29.11 11.58 9.20
C LEU A 581 -28.11 11.06 10.24
N ASN A 582 -28.22 11.53 11.47
CA ASN A 582 -27.41 11.13 12.61
C ASN A 582 -28.25 10.43 13.69
N ARG A 583 -29.40 9.82 13.35
CA ARG A 583 -30.28 9.16 14.33
C ARG A 583 -29.52 8.20 15.25
N SER A 584 -29.94 8.11 16.51
CA SER A 584 -29.50 7.08 17.45
C SER A 584 -30.00 5.69 17.02
N VAL A 585 -29.28 4.65 17.42
CA VAL A 585 -29.66 3.25 17.20
C VAL A 585 -29.65 2.51 18.53
N LYS A 586 -30.35 1.38 18.62
CA LYS A 586 -30.32 0.55 19.83
C LYS A 586 -29.00 -0.21 19.93
N ASP A 587 -28.41 -0.23 21.12
CA ASP A 587 -27.35 -1.18 21.43
C ASP A 587 -27.95 -2.58 21.60
N ILE A 588 -27.68 -3.45 20.62
CA ILE A 588 -28.12 -4.85 20.60
C ILE A 588 -26.94 -5.82 20.65
N ARG A 589 -25.76 -5.34 21.05
CA ARG A 589 -24.60 -6.21 21.30
C ARG A 589 -24.88 -7.12 22.49
N HIS A 590 -24.14 -8.22 22.57
CA HIS A 590 -24.12 -9.02 23.78
C HIS A 590 -23.70 -8.15 24.98
N LYS A 591 -24.34 -8.28 26.14
CA LYS A 591 -24.11 -7.41 27.30
C LYS A 591 -22.64 -7.35 27.71
N ASP A 592 -21.94 -8.47 27.63
CA ASP A 592 -20.52 -8.56 28.00
C ASP A 592 -19.59 -7.80 27.04
N CYS A 593 -20.05 -7.39 25.84
CA CYS A 593 -19.25 -6.54 24.94
C CYS A 593 -18.97 -5.15 25.54
N MET A 594 -19.78 -4.71 26.50
CA MET A 594 -19.53 -3.46 27.24
C MET A 594 -18.30 -3.55 28.14
N ASN A 595 -17.90 -4.74 28.55
CA ASN A 595 -16.81 -4.97 29.50
C ASN A 595 -15.47 -5.34 28.82
N ILE A 596 -15.35 -5.14 27.50
CA ILE A 596 -14.17 -5.53 26.73
C ILE A 596 -13.31 -4.31 26.42
N ASP A 597 -12.06 -4.36 26.89
CA ASP A 597 -11.04 -3.38 26.56
C ASP A 597 -10.22 -3.82 25.34
N TYR A 598 -9.81 -2.83 24.54
CA TYR A 598 -8.99 -3.02 23.34
C TYR A 598 -7.68 -2.24 23.44
N ILE A 599 -6.70 -2.55 22.60
CA ILE A 599 -5.40 -1.87 22.56
C ILE A 599 -5.54 -0.34 22.55
N THR A 600 -4.72 0.32 23.39
CA THR A 600 -4.75 1.78 23.64
C THR A 600 -4.48 2.65 22.42
N LYS A 601 -3.82 2.10 21.39
CA LYS A 601 -3.61 2.76 20.09
C LYS A 601 -4.13 1.84 19.00
N LEU A 602 -5.01 2.37 18.16
CA LEU A 602 -5.59 1.64 17.04
C LEU A 602 -4.93 2.04 15.71
N PRO A 603 -4.72 1.12 14.76
CA PRO A 603 -4.23 1.46 13.43
C PRO A 603 -5.15 2.41 12.66
N SER A 604 -4.61 3.12 11.68
CA SER A 604 -5.40 4.05 10.87
C SER A 604 -6.37 3.31 9.94
N VAL A 605 -7.56 3.87 9.73
CA VAL A 605 -8.65 3.24 8.95
C VAL A 605 -9.13 4.15 7.81
N THR A 606 -9.31 3.56 6.63
CA THR A 606 -10.11 4.12 5.54
C THR A 606 -11.39 3.30 5.38
N VAL A 607 -12.56 3.95 5.40
CA VAL A 607 -13.85 3.30 5.14
C VAL A 607 -14.26 3.55 3.69
N ILE A 608 -14.67 2.51 2.96
CA ILE A 608 -14.96 2.55 1.53
C ILE A 608 -16.41 2.15 1.30
N PHE A 609 -17.17 3.02 0.65
CA PHE A 609 -18.56 2.81 0.26
C PHE A 609 -18.70 2.82 -1.26
N PRO A 610 -18.81 1.65 -1.94
CA PRO A 610 -19.25 1.63 -3.32
C PRO A 610 -20.75 1.97 -3.38
N PHE A 611 -21.14 2.80 -4.34
CA PHE A 611 -22.55 3.12 -4.55
C PHE A 611 -22.87 3.32 -6.03
N HIS A 612 -24.10 2.99 -6.41
CA HIS A 612 -24.66 3.29 -7.72
C HIS A 612 -26.13 3.62 -7.53
N ASP A 613 -26.54 4.83 -7.89
CA ASP A 613 -27.92 5.30 -7.78
C ASP A 613 -28.55 5.03 -6.40
N GLU A 614 -27.76 5.18 -5.33
CA GLU A 614 -28.25 5.06 -3.96
C GLU A 614 -29.13 6.26 -3.57
N HIS A 615 -30.02 6.08 -2.59
CA HIS A 615 -30.82 7.20 -2.07
C HIS A 615 -29.97 8.12 -1.19
N ASN A 616 -30.19 9.44 -1.31
CA ASN A 616 -29.35 10.45 -0.69
C ASN A 616 -29.27 10.32 0.84
N SER A 617 -30.41 10.22 1.51
CA SER A 617 -30.49 10.16 2.97
C SER A 617 -29.86 8.88 3.50
N THR A 618 -29.99 7.75 2.80
CA THR A 618 -29.34 6.49 3.18
C THR A 618 -27.81 6.55 3.05
N LEU A 619 -27.29 7.09 1.94
CA LEU A 619 -25.85 7.24 1.73
C LEU A 619 -25.23 8.18 2.76
N ILE A 620 -25.85 9.34 2.97
CA ILE A 620 -25.36 10.34 3.91
C ILE A 620 -25.42 9.81 5.35
N ARG A 621 -26.52 9.15 5.75
CA ARG A 621 -26.66 8.52 7.07
C ARG A 621 -25.61 7.46 7.32
N SER A 622 -25.22 6.71 6.28
CA SER A 622 -24.10 5.75 6.37
C SER A 622 -22.80 6.42 6.74
N VAL A 623 -22.48 7.55 6.09
CA VAL A 623 -21.29 8.36 6.40
C VAL A 623 -21.34 8.94 7.81
N TYR A 624 -22.47 9.52 8.21
CA TYR A 624 -22.64 10.07 9.57
C TYR A 624 -22.50 8.99 10.65
N SER A 625 -23.07 7.79 10.44
CA SER A 625 -22.97 6.70 11.40
C SER A 625 -21.51 6.29 11.66
N VAL A 626 -20.70 6.23 10.60
CA VAL A 626 -19.28 5.91 10.69
C VAL A 626 -18.51 7.02 11.39
N ILE A 627 -18.73 8.29 11.01
CA ILE A 627 -17.99 9.41 11.58
C ILE A 627 -18.33 9.59 13.07
N ASN A 628 -19.62 9.53 13.42
CA ASN A 628 -20.08 9.81 14.79
C ASN A 628 -19.74 8.67 15.76
N ARG A 629 -19.71 7.41 15.31
CA ARG A 629 -19.52 6.23 16.19
C ARG A 629 -18.17 5.55 16.04
N SER A 630 -17.21 6.20 15.39
CA SER A 630 -15.82 5.74 15.35
C SER A 630 -14.94 6.62 16.21
N PRO A 631 -13.92 6.06 16.89
CA PRO A 631 -13.04 6.87 17.73
C PRO A 631 -12.33 8.00 16.94
N PRO A 632 -12.24 9.22 17.49
CA PRO A 632 -11.59 10.35 16.83
C PRO A 632 -10.15 10.04 16.42
N GLY A 633 -9.78 10.42 15.19
CA GLY A 633 -8.41 10.25 14.66
C GLY A 633 -8.04 8.85 14.17
N VAL A 634 -8.89 7.84 14.39
CA VAL A 634 -8.70 6.47 13.86
C VAL A 634 -9.15 6.39 12.41
N VAL A 635 -10.37 6.85 12.11
CA VAL A 635 -10.85 6.98 10.72
C VAL A 635 -10.19 8.21 10.09
N ARG A 636 -9.27 7.98 9.16
CA ARG A 636 -8.56 9.06 8.45
C ARG A 636 -9.28 9.52 7.20
N GLN A 637 -10.07 8.64 6.60
CA GLN A 637 -10.73 8.92 5.34
C GLN A 637 -11.98 8.05 5.16
N VAL A 638 -13.02 8.63 4.60
CA VAL A 638 -14.18 7.92 4.05
C VAL A 638 -14.17 8.12 2.53
N ILE A 639 -14.10 7.03 1.77
CA ILE A 639 -14.11 7.05 0.30
C ILE A 639 -15.46 6.59 -0.20
N LEU A 640 -16.18 7.47 -0.89
CA LEU A 640 -17.41 7.14 -1.61
C LEU A 640 -17.05 6.87 -3.07
N VAL A 641 -17.27 5.66 -3.55
CA VAL A 641 -16.99 5.28 -4.93
C VAL A 641 -18.29 5.26 -5.72
N ASP A 642 -18.49 6.30 -6.52
CA ASP A 642 -19.61 6.44 -7.45
C ASP A 642 -19.36 5.56 -8.69
N ASP A 643 -20.07 4.45 -8.77
CA ASP A 643 -20.03 3.49 -9.88
C ASP A 643 -20.98 3.93 -11.01
N ALA A 644 -20.69 5.09 -11.60
CA ALA A 644 -21.45 5.73 -12.68
C ALA A 644 -22.95 5.90 -12.38
N SER A 645 -23.28 6.56 -11.28
CA SER A 645 -24.66 6.92 -10.93
C SER A 645 -25.27 7.90 -11.93
N THR A 646 -26.57 7.75 -12.16
CA THR A 646 -27.38 8.60 -13.05
C THR A 646 -28.12 9.71 -12.30
N LYS A 647 -28.43 9.51 -11.01
CA LYS A 647 -29.15 10.49 -10.18
C LYS A 647 -28.35 11.80 -10.02
N GLU A 648 -28.99 12.93 -10.32
CA GLU A 648 -28.34 14.24 -10.33
C GLU A 648 -27.78 14.66 -8.98
N PHE A 649 -28.49 14.36 -7.88
CA PHE A 649 -28.02 14.69 -6.53
C PHE A 649 -26.66 14.03 -6.20
N LEU A 650 -26.40 12.83 -6.73
CA LEU A 650 -25.18 12.08 -6.41
C LEU A 650 -23.92 12.67 -7.09
N LYS A 651 -24.08 13.67 -7.97
CA LYS A 651 -23.00 14.38 -8.66
C LYS A 651 -22.48 15.56 -7.81
N GLU A 652 -22.41 16.76 -8.37
CA GLU A 652 -21.95 17.96 -7.66
C GLU A 652 -22.73 18.27 -6.36
N PRO A 653 -24.07 18.09 -6.28
CA PRO A 653 -24.79 18.39 -5.04
C PRO A 653 -24.31 17.57 -3.83
N LEU A 654 -23.91 16.32 -4.02
CA LEU A 654 -23.34 15.48 -2.96
C LEU A 654 -21.96 15.98 -2.53
N SER A 655 -21.09 16.34 -3.49
CA SER A 655 -19.79 16.95 -3.21
C SER A 655 -19.94 18.24 -2.38
N ASP A 656 -20.90 19.08 -2.78
CA ASP A 656 -21.23 20.33 -2.11
C ASP A 656 -21.77 20.12 -0.69
N PHE A 657 -22.60 19.10 -0.50
CA PHE A 657 -23.16 18.75 0.80
C PHE A 657 -22.05 18.47 1.82
N PHE A 658 -21.07 17.61 1.49
CA PHE A 658 -19.99 17.28 2.42
C PHE A 658 -19.04 18.46 2.65
N ARG A 659 -18.80 19.30 1.63
CA ARG A 659 -18.02 20.53 1.79
C ARG A 659 -18.70 21.51 2.75
N LYS A 660 -19.99 21.79 2.55
CA LYS A 660 -20.78 22.71 3.39
C LYS A 660 -20.97 22.18 4.82
N SER A 661 -21.03 20.86 4.99
CA SER A 661 -21.16 20.21 6.29
C SER A 661 -19.83 20.13 7.07
N GLY A 662 -18.73 20.68 6.54
CA GLY A 662 -17.41 20.61 7.18
C GLY A 662 -16.72 19.24 7.09
N LEU A 663 -17.29 18.29 6.37
CA LEU A 663 -16.80 16.91 6.23
C LEU A 663 -15.90 16.70 5.00
N GLY A 664 -15.66 17.73 4.19
CA GLY A 664 -14.83 17.63 2.97
C GLY A 664 -13.36 17.27 3.22
N HIS A 665 -12.86 17.42 4.46
CA HIS A 665 -11.49 17.04 4.83
C HIS A 665 -11.34 15.54 5.11
N ILE A 666 -12.45 14.83 5.39
CA ILE A 666 -12.48 13.39 5.70
C ILE A 666 -13.16 12.57 4.59
N VAL A 667 -14.19 13.12 3.94
CA VAL A 667 -14.93 12.45 2.86
C VAL A 667 -14.32 12.76 1.50
N LYS A 668 -13.98 11.71 0.75
CA LYS A 668 -13.49 11.78 -0.63
C LYS A 668 -14.44 11.03 -1.55
N ILE A 669 -14.89 11.67 -2.63
CA ILE A 669 -15.71 11.04 -3.67
C ILE A 669 -14.80 10.67 -4.84
N VAL A 670 -14.89 9.42 -5.30
CA VAL A 670 -14.20 8.88 -6.48
C VAL A 670 -15.26 8.44 -7.48
N ARG A 671 -15.19 8.92 -8.72
CA ARG A 671 -16.20 8.62 -9.74
C ARG A 671 -15.64 7.78 -10.87
N THR A 672 -16.37 6.77 -11.30
CA THR A 672 -16.03 5.97 -12.48
C THR A 672 -16.68 6.55 -13.73
N GLU A 673 -15.99 6.46 -14.87
CA GLU A 673 -16.51 6.96 -16.16
C GLU A 673 -17.65 6.11 -16.71
N LYS A 674 -17.68 4.83 -16.34
CA LYS A 674 -18.67 3.84 -16.76
C LYS A 674 -19.05 2.94 -15.60
N ARG A 675 -20.12 2.18 -15.79
CA ARG A 675 -20.55 1.16 -14.82
C ARG A 675 -19.54 0.02 -14.78
N GLU A 676 -18.71 0.00 -13.75
CA GLU A 676 -17.70 -1.03 -13.49
C GLU A 676 -18.28 -2.21 -12.70
N GLY A 677 -19.29 -1.95 -11.87
CA GLY A 677 -19.85 -2.94 -10.96
C GLY A 677 -19.25 -2.87 -9.57
N LEU A 678 -19.97 -3.43 -8.59
CA LEU A 678 -19.62 -3.32 -7.17
C LEU A 678 -18.20 -3.82 -6.88
N ILE A 679 -17.79 -4.93 -7.52
CA ILE A 679 -16.53 -5.62 -7.24
C ILE A 679 -15.35 -4.72 -7.62
N ARG A 680 -15.41 -4.16 -8.83
CA ARG A 680 -14.40 -3.21 -9.33
C ARG A 680 -14.49 -1.86 -8.62
N ALA A 681 -15.68 -1.39 -8.28
CA ALA A 681 -15.85 -0.16 -7.49
C ALA A 681 -15.17 -0.29 -6.11
N ARG A 682 -15.33 -1.42 -5.41
CA ARG A 682 -14.58 -1.71 -4.17
C ARG A 682 -13.08 -1.69 -4.42
N GLN A 683 -12.61 -2.33 -5.50
CA GLN A 683 -11.19 -2.37 -5.84
C GLN A 683 -10.62 -0.97 -6.17
N ILE A 684 -11.38 -0.12 -6.87
CA ILE A 684 -11.02 1.29 -7.14
C ILE A 684 -10.98 2.10 -5.84
N GLY A 685 -11.92 1.88 -4.92
CA GLY A 685 -11.84 2.46 -3.58
C GLY A 685 -10.57 2.05 -2.84
N ALA A 686 -10.22 0.77 -2.91
CA ALA A 686 -9.01 0.22 -2.30
C ALA A 686 -7.73 0.83 -2.88
N THR A 687 -7.68 1.18 -4.17
CA THR A 687 -6.50 1.84 -4.77
C THR A 687 -6.32 3.28 -4.32
N HIS A 688 -7.38 3.91 -3.81
CA HIS A 688 -7.35 5.28 -3.31
C HIS A 688 -7.17 5.38 -1.78
N ALA A 689 -7.18 4.24 -1.09
CA ALA A 689 -7.04 4.17 0.36
C ALA A 689 -5.58 4.31 0.80
N ASN A 690 -5.33 5.22 1.74
CA ASN A 690 -3.98 5.52 2.25
C ASN A 690 -3.72 5.02 3.68
N SER A 691 -4.75 4.52 4.38
CA SER A 691 -4.62 4.05 5.76
C SER A 691 -4.07 2.62 5.86
N ASP A 692 -3.79 2.18 7.08
CA ASP A 692 -3.25 0.84 7.35
C ASP A 692 -4.29 -0.27 7.12
N ILE A 693 -5.54 0.00 7.51
CA ILE A 693 -6.68 -0.91 7.41
C ILE A 693 -7.76 -0.30 6.52
N MET A 694 -8.37 -1.14 5.67
CA MET A 694 -9.52 -0.78 4.84
C MET A 694 -10.76 -1.47 5.39
N VAL A 695 -11.85 -0.72 5.54
CA VAL A 695 -13.17 -1.25 5.90
C VAL A 695 -14.12 -1.02 4.74
N PHE A 696 -14.75 -2.08 4.26
CA PHE A 696 -15.75 -2.02 3.20
C PHE A 696 -17.14 -2.14 3.82
N LEU A 697 -18.03 -1.23 3.45
CA LEU A 697 -19.43 -1.19 3.86
C LEU A 697 -20.29 -0.83 2.64
N ASP A 698 -21.53 -1.33 2.56
CA ASP A 698 -22.45 -0.88 1.52
C ASP A 698 -23.03 0.51 1.85
N ALA A 699 -23.45 1.25 0.84
CA ALA A 699 -23.88 2.66 0.94
C ALA A 699 -25.23 2.90 1.66
N HIS A 700 -25.77 1.90 2.33
CA HIS A 700 -27.04 1.91 3.05
C HIS A 700 -26.89 1.13 4.35
N SER A 701 -25.91 1.58 5.14
CA SER A 701 -25.45 0.95 6.38
C SER A 701 -25.56 1.91 7.57
N GLU A 702 -25.68 1.40 8.79
CA GLU A 702 -25.57 2.19 10.01
C GLU A 702 -24.70 1.47 11.03
N ALA A 703 -23.51 2.01 11.30
CA ALA A 703 -22.62 1.48 12.34
C ALA A 703 -23.26 1.61 13.73
N ASN A 704 -23.09 0.60 14.59
CA ASN A 704 -23.55 0.63 15.98
C ASN A 704 -22.43 1.14 16.91
N TYR A 705 -22.70 1.24 18.22
CA TYR A 705 -21.75 1.74 19.22
C TYR A 705 -20.49 0.88 19.31
N ASN A 706 -19.34 1.54 19.44
CA ASN A 706 -18.01 0.94 19.59
C ASN A 706 -17.74 -0.19 18.56
N TRP A 707 -18.23 -0.04 17.33
CA TRP A 707 -18.12 -1.09 16.31
C TRP A 707 -16.69 -1.28 15.79
N LEU A 708 -15.90 -0.21 15.75
CA LEU A 708 -14.61 -0.20 15.04
C LEU A 708 -13.48 -0.92 15.80
N PRO A 709 -13.26 -0.71 17.12
CA PRO A 709 -12.18 -1.39 17.85
C PRO A 709 -12.23 -2.93 17.80
N PRO A 710 -13.37 -3.62 18.06
CA PRO A 710 -13.45 -5.08 17.92
C PRO A 710 -13.26 -5.56 16.47
N LEU A 711 -13.51 -4.70 15.48
CA LEU A 711 -13.35 -5.02 14.07
C LEU A 711 -11.87 -5.02 13.64
N ILE A 712 -11.06 -4.11 14.18
CA ILE A 712 -9.69 -3.88 13.69
C ILE A 712 -8.59 -4.44 14.61
N GLU A 713 -8.86 -4.66 15.90
CA GLU A 713 -7.88 -5.24 16.83
C GLU A 713 -7.38 -6.63 16.38
N PRO A 714 -8.24 -7.58 15.92
CA PRO A 714 -7.75 -8.87 15.45
C PRO A 714 -6.76 -8.74 14.27
N ILE A 715 -6.93 -7.71 13.44
CA ILE A 715 -6.03 -7.40 12.32
C ILE A 715 -4.69 -6.85 12.82
N ALA A 716 -4.71 -6.06 13.91
CA ALA A 716 -3.48 -5.57 14.54
C ALA A 716 -2.66 -6.73 15.16
N PHE A 717 -3.32 -7.78 15.67
CA PHE A 717 -2.62 -8.97 16.15
C PHE A 717 -2.12 -9.87 15.02
N ASN A 718 -2.87 -9.99 13.94
CA ASN A 718 -2.46 -10.72 12.74
C ASN A 718 -2.95 -10.00 11.49
N TYR A 719 -2.03 -9.31 10.79
CA TYR A 719 -2.33 -8.50 9.61
C TYR A 719 -2.96 -9.30 8.44
N LYS A 720 -2.84 -10.63 8.47
CA LYS A 720 -3.43 -11.56 7.51
C LYS A 720 -4.87 -12.01 7.87
N THR A 721 -5.45 -11.42 8.91
CA THR A 721 -6.84 -11.66 9.29
C THR A 721 -7.78 -10.68 8.58
N LEU A 722 -8.86 -11.20 8.02
CA LEU A 722 -10.03 -10.41 7.64
C LEU A 722 -11.09 -10.56 8.73
N VAL A 723 -11.72 -9.46 9.11
CA VAL A 723 -12.74 -9.45 10.15
C VAL A 723 -14.06 -8.94 9.59
N CYS A 724 -15.14 -9.67 9.81
CA CYS A 724 -16.50 -9.24 9.49
C CYS A 724 -17.23 -8.77 10.76
N PRO A 725 -17.97 -7.65 10.74
CA PRO A 725 -18.93 -7.36 11.80
C PRO A 725 -20.16 -8.27 11.65
N LEU A 726 -20.97 -8.39 12.71
CA LEU A 726 -22.32 -8.91 12.55
C LEU A 726 -23.17 -7.90 11.78
N VAL A 727 -23.84 -8.39 10.75
CA VAL A 727 -24.70 -7.58 9.88
C VAL A 727 -26.13 -7.65 10.39
N ASP A 728 -26.61 -6.53 10.90
CA ASP A 728 -27.96 -6.37 11.42
C ASP A 728 -28.93 -5.94 10.33
N VAL A 729 -30.22 -6.07 10.60
CA VAL A 729 -31.28 -5.71 9.65
C VAL A 729 -31.78 -4.31 9.98
N ILE A 730 -31.71 -3.43 8.98
CA ILE A 730 -32.54 -2.23 8.92
C ILE A 730 -33.74 -2.58 8.03
N ASP A 731 -34.94 -2.56 8.61
CA ASP A 731 -36.15 -2.95 7.89
C ASP A 731 -36.41 -2.02 6.70
N CYS A 732 -36.67 -2.61 5.54
CA CYS A 732 -36.81 -1.88 4.29
C CYS A 732 -38.05 -0.98 4.21
N ASN A 733 -39.06 -1.16 5.07
CA ASN A 733 -40.29 -0.38 5.05
C ASN A 733 -40.34 0.61 6.20
N THR A 734 -39.94 0.18 7.40
CA THR A 734 -40.09 0.94 8.64
C THR A 734 -38.77 1.51 9.16
N PHE A 735 -37.63 1.07 8.63
CA PHE A 735 -36.29 1.43 9.08
C PHE A 735 -35.98 1.06 10.54
N GLU A 736 -36.76 0.13 11.11
CA GLU A 736 -36.44 -0.48 12.40
C GLU A 736 -35.07 -1.16 12.34
N TYR A 737 -34.22 -0.89 13.33
CA TYR A 737 -32.93 -1.54 13.50
C TYR A 737 -33.08 -2.75 14.42
N ARG A 738 -32.79 -3.95 13.93
CA ARG A 738 -32.87 -5.18 14.73
C ARG A 738 -31.81 -6.21 14.35
N GLY A 739 -31.45 -7.04 15.31
CA GLY A 739 -30.51 -8.15 15.08
C GLY A 739 -31.06 -9.12 14.03
N GLN A 740 -30.19 -9.59 13.13
CA GLN A 740 -30.54 -10.74 12.30
C GLN A 740 -30.55 -12.03 13.15
N ASP A 741 -29.52 -12.18 13.98
CA ASP A 741 -29.33 -13.20 15.02
C ASP A 741 -28.07 -12.86 15.87
N GLU A 742 -27.66 -13.81 16.71
CA GLU A 742 -26.45 -13.73 17.57
C GLU A 742 -25.18 -14.29 16.88
N GLY A 743 -25.15 -14.29 15.54
CA GLY A 743 -24.04 -14.81 14.75
C GLY A 743 -24.32 -16.18 14.13
N ALA A 744 -23.73 -16.40 12.95
CA ALA A 744 -23.79 -17.67 12.23
C ALA A 744 -22.55 -17.79 11.33
N ARG A 745 -22.07 -19.00 11.09
CA ARG A 745 -20.89 -19.25 10.23
C ARG A 745 -21.32 -19.24 8.77
N GLY A 746 -20.70 -18.40 7.95
CA GLY A 746 -21.06 -18.31 6.54
C GLY A 746 -20.51 -19.48 5.72
N SER A 747 -21.28 -19.90 4.71
CA SER A 747 -21.12 -21.13 3.94
C SER A 747 -21.80 -20.97 2.58
N PHE A 748 -21.91 -22.04 1.79
CA PHE A 748 -22.59 -22.08 0.50
C PHE A 748 -23.35 -23.39 0.31
N ASP A 749 -24.27 -23.44 -0.64
CA ASP A 749 -24.68 -24.72 -1.24
C ASP A 749 -23.88 -24.98 -2.53
N TRP A 750 -23.95 -26.19 -3.07
CA TRP A 750 -23.27 -26.56 -4.30
C TRP A 750 -23.90 -25.95 -5.57
N GLU A 751 -24.81 -25.00 -5.43
CA GLU A 751 -25.23 -24.08 -6.49
C GLU A 751 -24.58 -22.69 -6.35
N PHE A 752 -23.64 -22.54 -5.41
CA PHE A 752 -22.98 -21.27 -5.07
C PHE A 752 -23.95 -20.21 -4.52
N ASN A 753 -25.04 -20.62 -3.88
CA ASN A 753 -25.85 -19.68 -3.08
C ASN A 753 -25.28 -19.59 -1.66
N TYR A 754 -25.15 -18.37 -1.13
CA TYR A 754 -24.64 -18.16 0.22
C TYR A 754 -25.58 -18.75 1.26
N LYS A 755 -25.02 -19.40 2.28
CA LYS A 755 -25.74 -20.04 3.39
C LYS A 755 -25.12 -19.62 4.71
N ARG A 756 -25.91 -19.77 5.77
CA ARG A 756 -25.50 -19.50 7.15
C ARG A 756 -25.73 -20.76 7.98
N LEU A 757 -24.64 -21.34 8.47
CA LEU A 757 -24.62 -22.49 9.35
C LEU A 757 -24.69 -22.03 10.81
N PRO A 758 -25.25 -22.85 11.72
CA PRO A 758 -25.22 -22.52 13.13
C PRO A 758 -23.78 -22.41 13.66
N LEU A 759 -23.60 -21.60 14.71
CA LEU A 759 -22.36 -21.55 15.47
C LEU A 759 -22.00 -22.93 16.05
N THR A 760 -20.70 -23.18 16.23
CA THR A 760 -20.23 -24.38 16.92
C THR A 760 -20.58 -24.31 18.42
N ASP A 761 -20.52 -25.45 19.12
CA ASP A 761 -20.74 -25.46 20.58
C ASP A 761 -19.74 -24.60 21.35
N GLU A 762 -18.51 -24.48 20.83
CA GLU A 762 -17.46 -23.65 21.43
C GLU A 762 -17.73 -22.16 21.26
N ASP A 763 -18.11 -21.74 20.04
CA ASP A 763 -18.43 -20.34 19.73
C ASP A 763 -19.68 -19.89 20.51
N ARG A 764 -20.69 -20.76 20.64
CA ARG A 764 -21.89 -20.49 21.45
C ARG A 764 -21.58 -20.25 22.93
N LYS A 765 -20.55 -20.90 23.47
CA LYS A 765 -20.09 -20.69 24.85
C LYS A 765 -19.30 -19.40 25.02
N ASN A 766 -18.79 -18.81 23.92
CA ASN A 766 -17.99 -17.59 23.93
C ASN A 766 -18.62 -16.51 23.02
N PRO A 767 -19.83 -16.01 23.33
CA PRO A 767 -20.63 -15.19 22.40
C PRO A 767 -20.03 -13.81 22.07
N THR A 768 -18.98 -13.38 22.77
CA THR A 768 -18.30 -12.10 22.52
C THR A 768 -16.97 -12.24 21.79
N LYS A 769 -16.40 -13.44 21.70
CA LYS A 769 -15.11 -13.64 21.04
C LYS A 769 -15.30 -13.74 19.52
N PRO A 770 -14.38 -13.19 18.71
CA PRO A 770 -14.38 -13.43 17.28
C PRO A 770 -14.31 -14.93 16.98
N PHE A 771 -15.16 -15.41 16.06
CA PHE A 771 -15.24 -16.83 15.70
C PHE A 771 -14.93 -17.04 14.21
N ARG A 772 -14.40 -18.23 13.87
CA ARG A 772 -13.96 -18.54 12.50
C ARG A 772 -15.15 -18.79 11.57
N SER A 773 -15.19 -18.06 10.46
CA SER A 773 -16.23 -18.17 9.43
C SER A 773 -15.62 -18.68 8.12
N PRO A 774 -16.15 -19.75 7.49
CA PRO A 774 -15.61 -20.26 6.23
C PRO A 774 -15.77 -19.30 5.05
N VAL A 775 -16.92 -18.61 4.97
CA VAL A 775 -17.25 -17.70 3.87
C VAL A 775 -17.91 -16.42 4.40
N MET A 776 -17.42 -15.25 4.01
CA MET A 776 -18.07 -13.98 4.34
C MET A 776 -19.35 -13.74 3.52
N ALA A 777 -20.28 -12.92 4.02
CA ALA A 777 -21.42 -12.48 3.22
C ALA A 777 -20.98 -11.62 2.00
N GLY A 778 -19.95 -10.79 2.18
CA GLY A 778 -19.26 -10.06 1.11
C GLY A 778 -19.18 -8.55 1.31
N GLY A 779 -20.25 -7.90 1.78
CA GLY A 779 -20.34 -6.42 1.80
C GLY A 779 -19.72 -5.70 3.00
N TYR A 780 -19.35 -6.44 4.03
CA TYR A 780 -18.99 -5.90 5.34
C TYR A 780 -17.75 -6.59 5.85
N PHE A 781 -16.60 -5.94 5.76
CA PHE A 781 -15.36 -6.49 6.32
C PHE A 781 -14.27 -5.43 6.48
N ALA A 782 -13.33 -5.73 7.36
CA ALA A 782 -12.06 -5.03 7.52
C ALA A 782 -10.90 -5.94 7.15
N ILE A 783 -9.91 -5.39 6.44
CA ILE A 783 -8.68 -6.09 6.06
C ILE A 783 -7.52 -5.11 6.05
N SER A 784 -6.31 -5.57 6.41
CA SER A 784 -5.13 -4.74 6.23
C SER A 784 -4.91 -4.41 4.75
N ARG A 785 -4.55 -3.17 4.45
CA ARG A 785 -4.28 -2.72 3.08
C ARG A 785 -3.16 -3.54 2.45
N LYS A 786 -2.12 -3.84 3.25
CA LYS A 786 -1.00 -4.70 2.85
C LYS A 786 -1.49 -6.08 2.42
N TRP A 787 -2.27 -6.77 3.26
CA TRP A 787 -2.73 -8.12 2.97
C TRP A 787 -3.68 -8.19 1.78
N PHE A 788 -4.61 -7.24 1.65
CA PHE A 788 -5.50 -7.18 0.49
C PHE A 788 -4.73 -7.15 -0.84
N TRP A 789 -3.64 -6.38 -0.91
CA TRP A 789 -2.81 -6.30 -2.12
C TRP A 789 -1.84 -7.48 -2.29
N GLU A 790 -1.36 -8.09 -1.20
CA GLU A 790 -0.61 -9.36 -1.25
C GLU A 790 -1.47 -10.49 -1.88
N LEU A 791 -2.77 -10.53 -1.54
CA LEU A 791 -3.77 -11.42 -2.17
C LEU A 791 -4.13 -11.04 -3.62
N GLY A 792 -3.63 -9.90 -4.12
CA GLY A 792 -3.92 -9.37 -5.44
C GLY A 792 -5.28 -8.66 -5.56
N GLY A 793 -5.94 -8.37 -4.44
CA GLY A 793 -7.31 -7.86 -4.38
C GLY A 793 -8.34 -8.85 -4.91
N TYR A 794 -9.47 -8.35 -5.39
CA TYR A 794 -10.44 -9.14 -6.15
C TYR A 794 -9.94 -9.47 -7.56
N ASP A 795 -10.47 -10.54 -8.14
CA ASP A 795 -10.32 -10.81 -9.55
C ASP A 795 -11.03 -9.75 -10.39
N GLU A 796 -10.22 -8.90 -11.05
CA GLU A 796 -10.69 -7.84 -11.95
C GLU A 796 -11.60 -8.35 -13.09
N GLY A 797 -11.54 -9.66 -13.40
CA GLY A 797 -12.41 -10.30 -14.38
C GLY A 797 -13.81 -10.65 -13.87
N LEU A 798 -14.10 -10.47 -12.59
CA LEU A 798 -15.45 -10.59 -12.03
C LEU A 798 -16.26 -9.32 -12.36
N ASP A 799 -17.48 -9.51 -12.84
CA ASP A 799 -18.35 -8.41 -13.26
C ASP A 799 -19.48 -8.17 -12.26
N ILE A 800 -19.82 -6.89 -12.04
CA ILE A 800 -21.01 -6.40 -11.34
C ILE A 800 -21.20 -6.92 -9.92
N TRP A 801 -21.62 -8.17 -9.74
CA TRP A 801 -22.00 -8.77 -8.47
C TRP A 801 -21.85 -10.30 -8.51
N GLY A 802 -21.47 -10.89 -7.38
CA GLY A 802 -21.50 -12.33 -7.14
C GLY A 802 -20.18 -13.01 -7.46
N GLY A 803 -19.72 -13.86 -6.53
CA GLY A 803 -18.49 -14.63 -6.65
C GLY A 803 -17.33 -14.04 -5.83
N GLU A 804 -17.29 -12.72 -5.65
CA GLU A 804 -16.21 -12.03 -4.97
C GLU A 804 -16.06 -12.42 -3.50
N GLN A 805 -17.18 -12.71 -2.83
CA GLN A 805 -17.18 -13.16 -1.44
C GLN A 805 -16.54 -14.54 -1.30
N TYR A 806 -16.79 -15.44 -2.26
CA TYR A 806 -16.18 -16.78 -2.26
C TYR A 806 -14.71 -16.69 -2.63
N GLU A 807 -14.38 -15.93 -3.68
CA GLU A 807 -13.01 -15.74 -4.14
C GLU A 807 -12.09 -15.25 -3.01
N LEU A 808 -12.49 -14.17 -2.32
CA LEU A 808 -11.69 -13.61 -1.25
C LEU A 808 -11.65 -14.52 -0.02
N SER A 809 -12.76 -15.18 0.33
CA SER A 809 -12.79 -16.16 1.44
C SER A 809 -11.83 -17.32 1.20
N PHE A 810 -11.82 -17.89 -0.02
CA PHE A 810 -10.92 -18.98 -0.39
C PHE A 810 -9.46 -18.52 -0.42
N LYS A 811 -9.18 -17.34 -0.99
CA LYS A 811 -7.85 -16.70 -0.93
C LYS A 811 -7.32 -16.60 0.49
N LEU A 812 -8.13 -16.07 1.42
CA LEU A 812 -7.73 -15.87 2.81
C LEU A 812 -7.32 -17.18 3.46
N TRP A 813 -8.22 -18.16 3.46
CA TRP A 813 -7.99 -19.43 4.14
C TRP A 813 -6.88 -20.26 3.49
N MET A 814 -6.93 -20.41 2.16
CA MET A 814 -6.01 -21.30 1.46
C MET A 814 -4.60 -20.71 1.41
N CYS A 815 -4.43 -19.39 1.44
CA CYS A 815 -3.13 -18.73 1.29
C CYS A 815 -2.51 -18.24 2.62
N GLY A 816 -2.93 -18.81 3.75
CA GLY A 816 -2.28 -18.60 5.06
C GLY A 816 -2.75 -17.38 5.85
N GLY A 817 -3.91 -16.83 5.51
CA GLY A 817 -4.64 -15.87 6.34
C GLY A 817 -5.79 -16.53 7.09
N GLU A 818 -6.61 -15.70 7.72
CA GLU A 818 -7.77 -16.13 8.51
C GLU A 818 -8.96 -15.21 8.27
N MET A 819 -10.16 -15.73 8.58
CA MET A 819 -11.39 -14.97 8.52
C MET A 819 -12.23 -15.21 9.77
N VAL A 820 -12.61 -14.13 10.44
CA VAL A 820 -13.42 -14.19 11.67
C VAL A 820 -14.56 -13.20 11.63
N ASP A 821 -15.69 -13.57 12.23
CA ASP A 821 -16.79 -12.66 12.50
C ASP A 821 -16.64 -12.17 13.95
N ALA A 822 -16.76 -10.86 14.19
CA ALA A 822 -16.57 -10.23 15.50
C ALA A 822 -17.94 -9.84 16.12
N PRO A 823 -18.47 -10.59 17.10
CA PRO A 823 -19.82 -10.35 17.66
C PRO A 823 -20.03 -8.97 18.26
N CYS A 824 -18.98 -8.39 18.85
CA CYS A 824 -19.04 -7.05 19.46
C CYS A 824 -18.94 -5.91 18.45
N SER A 825 -18.66 -6.19 17.16
CA SER A 825 -18.77 -5.23 16.07
C SER A 825 -20.07 -5.46 15.30
N ARG A 826 -20.96 -4.47 15.28
CA ARG A 826 -22.27 -4.60 14.62
C ARG A 826 -22.55 -3.43 13.68
N VAL A 827 -23.07 -3.74 12.50
CA VAL A 827 -23.44 -2.75 11.48
C VAL A 827 -24.80 -3.15 10.90
N GLY A 828 -25.76 -2.23 10.93
CA GLY A 828 -27.07 -2.43 10.30
C GLY A 828 -26.99 -2.24 8.79
N HIS A 829 -27.78 -3.03 8.06
CA HIS A 829 -27.87 -3.00 6.60
C HIS A 829 -29.32 -3.05 6.13
N ILE A 830 -29.65 -2.24 5.12
CA ILE A 830 -30.97 -2.25 4.48
C ILE A 830 -31.07 -3.40 3.47
N TYR A 831 -31.77 -4.47 3.83
CA TYR A 831 -32.11 -5.55 2.89
C TYR A 831 -33.30 -5.14 2.00
N ARG A 832 -33.07 -4.97 0.70
CA ARG A 832 -34.14 -4.63 -0.27
C ARG A 832 -35.20 -5.74 -0.31
N CYS A 833 -36.48 -5.38 -0.13
CA CYS A 833 -37.52 -6.39 0.12
C CYS A 833 -38.26 -6.93 -1.10
N LYS A 834 -38.52 -6.11 -2.12
CA LYS A 834 -39.38 -6.53 -3.25
C LYS A 834 -38.58 -6.91 -4.49
N TYR A 835 -37.60 -6.09 -4.86
CA TYR A 835 -36.77 -6.31 -6.04
C TYR A 835 -35.50 -5.45 -5.97
N ILE A 836 -34.54 -5.79 -6.82
CA ILE A 836 -33.33 -5.01 -7.05
C ILE A 836 -33.66 -3.96 -8.12
N PRO A 837 -33.55 -2.65 -7.82
CA PRO A 837 -34.02 -1.60 -8.73
C PRO A 837 -33.09 -1.36 -9.93
N PHE A 838 -31.89 -1.95 -9.92
CA PHE A 838 -30.88 -1.72 -10.96
C PHE A 838 -30.97 -2.79 -12.05
N PRO A 839 -31.14 -2.40 -13.33
CA PRO A 839 -31.17 -3.35 -14.42
C PRO A 839 -29.80 -3.99 -14.66
N ASN A 840 -29.79 -5.15 -15.30
CA ASN A 840 -28.55 -5.74 -15.81
C ASN A 840 -27.93 -4.78 -16.83
N PRO A 841 -26.64 -4.42 -16.72
CA PRO A 841 -25.98 -3.48 -17.64
C PRO A 841 -25.70 -4.06 -19.05
N GLY A 842 -26.42 -5.10 -19.46
CA GLY A 842 -26.28 -5.73 -20.78
C GLY A 842 -25.15 -6.77 -20.88
N ILE A 843 -24.64 -7.27 -19.75
CA ILE A 843 -23.47 -8.20 -19.69
C ILE A 843 -23.92 -9.68 -19.68
N GLY A 844 -25.22 -9.95 -19.88
CA GLY A 844 -25.75 -11.31 -19.86
C GLY A 844 -25.70 -11.96 -18.46
N ASP A 845 -25.54 -13.29 -18.40
CA ASP A 845 -25.43 -14.03 -17.15
C ASP A 845 -24.01 -13.94 -16.56
N PHE A 846 -23.67 -12.75 -16.06
CA PHE A 846 -22.37 -12.48 -15.43
C PHE A 846 -22.17 -13.26 -14.13
N VAL A 847 -23.24 -13.60 -13.40
CA VAL A 847 -23.16 -14.33 -12.12
C VAL A 847 -22.61 -15.74 -12.35
N SER A 848 -23.18 -16.48 -13.31
CA SER A 848 -22.68 -17.81 -13.64
C SER A 848 -21.25 -17.78 -14.19
N ARG A 849 -20.89 -16.73 -14.96
CA ARG A 849 -19.51 -16.53 -15.41
C ARG A 849 -18.56 -16.30 -14.24
N ASN A 850 -18.90 -15.42 -13.30
CA ASN A 850 -18.12 -15.15 -12.10
C ASN A 850 -17.93 -16.42 -11.26
N TYR A 851 -19.00 -17.19 -11.03
CA TYR A 851 -18.94 -18.45 -10.29
C TYR A 851 -17.98 -19.44 -10.95
N LYS A 852 -18.00 -19.55 -12.28
CA LYS A 852 -17.06 -20.40 -13.00
C LYS A 852 -15.62 -19.91 -12.87
N ARG A 853 -15.36 -18.60 -12.95
CA ARG A 853 -14.01 -18.04 -12.76
C ARG A 853 -13.44 -18.42 -11.38
N VAL A 854 -14.25 -18.27 -10.32
CA VAL A 854 -13.85 -18.66 -8.97
C VAL A 854 -13.63 -20.16 -8.88
N ALA A 855 -14.56 -20.97 -9.39
CA ALA A 855 -14.48 -22.43 -9.33
C ALA A 855 -13.24 -22.99 -10.06
N GLU A 856 -12.92 -22.46 -11.24
CA GLU A 856 -11.75 -22.92 -12.03
C GLU A 856 -10.39 -22.57 -11.41
N VAL A 857 -10.34 -21.55 -10.55
CA VAL A 857 -9.09 -21.15 -9.90
C VAL A 857 -8.96 -21.75 -8.51
N TRP A 858 -10.05 -21.85 -7.74
CA TRP A 858 -9.98 -22.08 -6.30
C TRP A 858 -10.58 -23.41 -5.84
N MET A 859 -11.47 -24.06 -6.60
CA MET A 859 -12.23 -25.22 -6.09
C MET A 859 -11.67 -26.60 -6.46
N ASP A 860 -10.58 -26.66 -7.23
CA ASP A 860 -9.98 -27.93 -7.66
C ASP A 860 -11.02 -28.90 -8.27
N GLU A 861 -11.07 -30.16 -7.83
CA GLU A 861 -12.06 -31.15 -8.26
C GLU A 861 -13.50 -30.85 -7.81
N TYR A 862 -13.70 -30.05 -6.76
CA TYR A 862 -15.02 -29.77 -6.20
C TYR A 862 -15.89 -28.87 -7.11
N LYS A 863 -15.29 -28.20 -8.10
CA LYS A 863 -16.04 -27.47 -9.15
C LYS A 863 -17.01 -28.37 -9.92
N GLU A 864 -16.74 -29.67 -9.98
CA GLU A 864 -17.61 -30.63 -10.66
C GLU A 864 -18.98 -30.74 -9.98
N TYR A 865 -19.06 -30.54 -8.66
CA TYR A 865 -20.34 -30.53 -7.93
C TYR A 865 -21.20 -29.31 -8.27
N LEU A 866 -20.56 -28.15 -8.54
CA LEU A 866 -21.23 -26.96 -9.07
C LEU A 866 -21.75 -27.23 -10.49
N TYR A 867 -20.91 -27.80 -11.37
CA TYR A 867 -21.31 -28.11 -12.74
C TYR A 867 -22.43 -29.15 -12.82
N LYS A 868 -22.48 -30.10 -11.89
CA LYS A 868 -23.57 -31.08 -11.82
C LYS A 868 -24.91 -30.43 -11.51
N ARG A 869 -24.94 -29.42 -10.63
CA ARG A 869 -26.16 -28.71 -10.22
C ARG A 869 -26.53 -27.56 -11.14
N ARG A 870 -25.53 -26.93 -11.77
CA ARG A 870 -25.72 -25.90 -12.80
C ARG A 870 -24.97 -26.27 -14.10
N PRO A 871 -25.48 -27.22 -14.90
CA PRO A 871 -24.81 -27.67 -16.12
C PRO A 871 -24.52 -26.56 -17.14
N ALA A 872 -25.35 -25.51 -17.16
CA ALA A 872 -25.15 -24.34 -18.01
C ALA A 872 -23.81 -23.63 -17.71
N VAL A 873 -23.40 -23.55 -16.44
CA VAL A 873 -22.17 -22.88 -16.00
C VAL A 873 -20.96 -23.45 -16.73
N ARG A 874 -20.88 -24.79 -16.89
CA ARG A 874 -19.73 -25.46 -17.53
C ARG A 874 -19.46 -24.95 -18.96
N LYS A 875 -20.49 -24.55 -19.71
CA LYS A 875 -20.36 -24.12 -21.11
C LYS A 875 -20.03 -22.63 -21.29
N ILE A 876 -20.06 -21.84 -20.22
CA ILE A 876 -19.84 -20.39 -20.29
C ILE A 876 -18.37 -20.05 -20.57
N GLU A 877 -18.13 -19.09 -21.46
CA GLU A 877 -16.79 -18.53 -21.69
C GLU A 877 -16.36 -17.64 -20.52
N ILE A 878 -15.21 -17.94 -19.93
CA ILE A 878 -14.78 -17.31 -18.67
C ILE A 878 -13.71 -16.24 -18.84
N GLY A 879 -13.09 -16.14 -20.02
CA GLY A 879 -11.93 -15.29 -20.27
C GLY A 879 -10.63 -15.83 -19.64
N ASN A 880 -9.61 -14.97 -19.54
CA ASN A 880 -8.28 -15.36 -19.06
C ASN A 880 -8.25 -15.51 -17.53
N LEU A 881 -7.59 -16.57 -17.04
CA LEU A 881 -7.40 -16.89 -15.61
C LEU A 881 -5.92 -16.95 -15.18
N ASN A 882 -4.96 -16.71 -16.09
CA ASN A 882 -3.53 -16.90 -15.84
C ASN A 882 -3.04 -16.08 -14.63
N ARG A 883 -3.48 -14.81 -14.51
CA ARG A 883 -3.12 -13.96 -13.36
C ARG A 883 -3.63 -14.53 -12.03
N GLN A 884 -4.85 -15.06 -12.00
CA GLN A 884 -5.44 -15.60 -10.78
C GLN A 884 -4.76 -16.91 -10.36
N LYS A 885 -4.46 -17.79 -11.33
CA LYS A 885 -3.69 -19.02 -11.08
C LYS A 885 -2.26 -18.72 -10.60
N ALA A 886 -1.59 -17.75 -11.20
CA ALA A 886 -0.25 -17.33 -10.78
C ALA A 886 -0.23 -16.76 -9.35
N ILE A 887 -1.29 -16.08 -8.90
CA ILE A 887 -1.40 -15.63 -7.50
C ILE A 887 -1.48 -16.83 -6.56
N ARG A 888 -2.32 -17.82 -6.89
CA ARG A 888 -2.47 -19.05 -6.10
C ARG A 888 -1.17 -19.83 -5.99
N GLU A 889 -0.43 -19.95 -7.10
CA GLU A 889 0.88 -20.61 -7.15
C GLU A 889 1.93 -19.84 -6.34
N ARG A 890 2.04 -18.52 -6.55
CA ARG A 890 3.01 -17.66 -5.88
C ARG A 890 2.86 -17.68 -4.36
N LEU A 891 1.61 -17.64 -3.87
CA LEU A 891 1.31 -17.65 -2.43
C LEU A 891 1.35 -19.05 -1.81
N GLN A 892 1.67 -20.09 -2.60
CA GLN A 892 1.74 -21.48 -2.15
C GLN A 892 0.46 -21.92 -1.40
N CYS A 893 -0.69 -21.54 -1.96
CA CYS A 893 -1.97 -21.79 -1.29
C CYS A 893 -2.27 -23.29 -1.21
N LYS A 894 -2.94 -23.69 -0.13
CA LYS A 894 -3.42 -25.05 0.12
C LYS A 894 -4.49 -25.47 -0.91
N SER A 895 -4.83 -26.76 -0.93
CA SER A 895 -5.90 -27.29 -1.79
C SER A 895 -7.28 -26.90 -1.27
N PHE A 896 -8.28 -26.96 -2.16
CA PHE A 896 -9.67 -26.77 -1.74
C PHE A 896 -10.16 -27.92 -0.87
N ASP A 897 -9.64 -29.14 -1.07
CA ASP A 897 -9.89 -30.28 -0.19
C ASP A 897 -9.49 -29.99 1.27
N TRP A 898 -8.33 -29.34 1.48
CA TRP A 898 -7.93 -28.88 2.80
C TRP A 898 -8.91 -27.85 3.38
N PHE A 899 -9.37 -26.90 2.57
CA PHE A 899 -10.37 -25.92 3.00
C PHE A 899 -11.67 -26.61 3.44
N MET A 900 -12.14 -27.58 2.67
CA MET A 900 -13.36 -28.33 2.98
C MET A 900 -13.25 -29.18 4.26
N LYS A 901 -12.07 -29.76 4.52
CA LYS A 901 -11.85 -30.62 5.69
C LYS A 901 -11.52 -29.87 6.98
N GLU A 902 -10.74 -28.79 6.89
CA GLU A 902 -10.22 -28.08 8.06
C GLU A 902 -11.02 -26.82 8.41
N ILE A 903 -11.53 -26.10 7.40
CA ILE A 903 -12.22 -24.82 7.61
C ILE A 903 -13.74 -25.00 7.53
N ALA A 904 -14.21 -25.61 6.45
CA ALA A 904 -15.62 -25.88 6.21
C ALA A 904 -16.01 -27.32 6.60
N PHE A 905 -15.45 -27.83 7.70
CA PHE A 905 -15.57 -29.24 8.13
C PHE A 905 -17.01 -29.74 8.29
N ASP A 906 -17.95 -28.83 8.61
CA ASP A 906 -19.37 -29.12 8.81
C ASP A 906 -20.23 -28.87 7.56
N GLN A 907 -19.62 -28.46 6.45
CA GLN A 907 -20.29 -28.24 5.17
C GLN A 907 -21.05 -29.48 4.70
N GLU A 908 -20.42 -30.66 4.73
CA GLU A 908 -21.05 -31.92 4.26
C GLU A 908 -22.23 -32.36 5.12
N LYS A 909 -22.28 -31.95 6.39
CA LYS A 909 -23.41 -32.25 7.28
C LYS A 909 -24.69 -31.53 6.84
N TYR A 910 -24.54 -30.30 6.34
CA TYR A 910 -25.65 -29.48 5.91
C TYR A 910 -25.81 -29.56 4.39
N TYR A 911 -24.84 -29.12 3.61
CA TYR A 911 -24.94 -29.10 2.15
C TYR A 911 -23.95 -30.10 1.54
N PRO A 912 -24.27 -31.41 1.50
CA PRO A 912 -23.36 -32.43 1.00
C PRO A 912 -23.10 -32.31 -0.50
N ALA A 913 -21.85 -32.54 -0.91
CA ALA A 913 -21.44 -32.53 -2.31
C ALA A 913 -22.25 -33.53 -3.14
N VAL A 914 -22.50 -34.71 -2.55
CA VAL A 914 -23.39 -35.74 -3.07
C VAL A 914 -24.53 -35.93 -2.09
N GLU A 915 -25.76 -35.57 -2.50
CA GLU A 915 -26.93 -35.78 -1.66
C GLU A 915 -27.12 -37.28 -1.34
N PRO A 916 -27.36 -37.63 -0.07
CA PRO A 916 -27.80 -38.97 0.29
C PRO A 916 -29.08 -39.37 -0.46
N PRO A 917 -29.32 -40.68 -0.65
CA PRO A 917 -30.53 -41.16 -1.34
C PRO A 917 -31.81 -40.71 -0.64
N ASP A 918 -32.87 -40.47 -1.42
CA ASP A 918 -34.19 -40.12 -0.90
C ASP A 918 -34.84 -41.29 -0.14
N GLU A 919 -35.69 -40.98 0.84
CA GLU A 919 -36.50 -41.99 1.54
C GLU A 919 -37.62 -42.51 0.64
N ALA A 920 -38.19 -41.63 -0.17
CA ALA A 920 -39.20 -41.94 -1.16
C ALA A 920 -39.15 -40.93 -2.31
N ASN A 921 -39.54 -41.36 -3.52
CA ASN A 921 -39.65 -40.48 -4.67
C ASN A 921 -40.74 -40.95 -5.65
N GLY A 922 -41.14 -40.06 -6.56
CA GLY A 922 -42.18 -40.30 -7.54
C GLY A 922 -43.52 -39.64 -7.16
N ALA A 923 -44.61 -40.17 -7.69
CA ALA A 923 -45.95 -39.69 -7.40
C ALA A 923 -46.43 -40.13 -6.02
N ILE A 924 -47.20 -39.26 -5.36
CA ILE A 924 -47.84 -39.53 -4.07
C ILE A 924 -49.34 -39.69 -4.31
N ARG A 925 -49.84 -40.93 -4.28
CA ARG A 925 -51.24 -41.28 -4.53
C ARG A 925 -52.01 -41.42 -3.22
N ASN A 926 -53.18 -40.79 -3.13
CA ASN A 926 -54.09 -40.98 -2.00
C ASN A 926 -54.97 -42.22 -2.19
N MET A 927 -55.14 -43.04 -1.14
CA MET A 927 -55.91 -44.29 -1.23
C MET A 927 -57.43 -44.10 -1.27
N ALA A 928 -57.98 -43.03 -0.67
CA ALA A 928 -59.42 -42.72 -0.72
C ALA A 928 -59.80 -42.02 -2.04
N ALA A 929 -59.11 -40.94 -2.38
CA ALA A 929 -59.42 -40.13 -3.56
C ALA A 929 -59.01 -40.79 -4.89
N LYS A 930 -58.12 -41.79 -4.84
CA LYS A 930 -57.44 -42.43 -6.00
C LYS A 930 -56.70 -41.44 -6.93
N LYS A 931 -56.46 -40.22 -6.46
CA LYS A 931 -55.77 -39.11 -7.13
C LYS A 931 -54.36 -38.92 -6.57
N CYS A 932 -53.50 -38.22 -7.30
CA CYS A 932 -52.13 -37.92 -6.92
C CYS A 932 -51.98 -36.44 -6.53
N ILE A 933 -51.04 -36.17 -5.61
CA ILE A 933 -50.66 -34.78 -5.29
C ILE A 933 -50.04 -34.12 -6.53
N ASP A 934 -50.58 -32.96 -6.92
CA ASP A 934 -50.11 -32.16 -8.05
C ASP A 934 -49.92 -30.72 -7.61
N THR A 935 -48.67 -30.25 -7.63
CA THR A 935 -48.35 -28.86 -7.26
C THR A 935 -48.71 -27.86 -8.35
N GLN A 936 -49.07 -28.30 -9.55
CA GLN A 936 -49.46 -27.44 -10.68
C GLN A 936 -48.48 -26.29 -10.96
N PHE A 937 -47.18 -26.53 -10.70
CA PHE A 937 -46.12 -25.52 -10.77
C PHE A 937 -46.37 -24.25 -9.93
N LYS A 938 -47.22 -24.34 -8.89
CA LYS A 938 -47.56 -23.23 -7.99
C LYS A 938 -46.31 -22.69 -7.30
N GLY A 939 -46.35 -21.40 -6.98
CA GLY A 939 -45.26 -20.63 -6.38
C GLY A 939 -45.29 -20.65 -4.85
N ASN A 940 -44.50 -19.76 -4.26
CA ASN A 940 -44.38 -19.61 -2.81
C ASN A 940 -45.72 -19.19 -2.17
N ASN A 941 -46.02 -19.70 -0.97
CA ASN A 941 -47.26 -19.49 -0.20
C ASN A 941 -48.55 -19.95 -0.91
N GLN A 942 -48.46 -20.80 -1.93
CA GLN A 942 -49.63 -21.28 -2.66
C GLN A 942 -50.02 -22.70 -2.22
N ARG A 943 -51.33 -22.92 -2.12
CA ARG A 943 -51.92 -24.25 -1.91
C ARG A 943 -51.88 -25.05 -3.21
N PHE A 944 -51.86 -26.37 -3.05
CA PHE A 944 -51.92 -27.34 -4.13
C PHE A 944 -52.96 -28.41 -3.81
N ILE A 945 -53.31 -29.22 -4.81
CA ILE A 945 -54.49 -30.10 -4.76
C ILE A 945 -54.17 -31.51 -5.27
N LEU A 946 -55.15 -32.41 -5.12
CA LEU A 946 -55.15 -33.72 -5.75
C LEU A 946 -55.71 -33.66 -7.18
N ARG A 947 -55.02 -34.30 -8.13
CA ARG A 947 -55.47 -34.45 -9.53
C ARG A 947 -55.29 -35.89 -10.01
N THR A 948 -55.86 -36.21 -11.17
CA THR A 948 -55.66 -37.52 -11.81
C THR A 948 -54.17 -37.81 -11.97
N CYS A 949 -53.75 -39.02 -11.63
CA CYS A 949 -52.35 -39.43 -11.67
C CYS A 949 -51.82 -39.46 -13.12
N SER A 950 -50.65 -38.86 -13.36
CA SER A 950 -50.07 -38.71 -14.71
C SER A 950 -49.77 -40.04 -15.41
N GLY A 951 -49.46 -41.09 -14.65
CA GLY A 951 -49.27 -42.45 -15.18
C GLY A 951 -50.53 -43.07 -15.81
N GLU A 952 -51.72 -42.58 -15.48
CA GLU A 952 -52.98 -43.06 -16.05
C GLU A 952 -53.36 -42.32 -17.35
N LYS A 953 -52.92 -41.05 -17.50
CA LYS A 953 -53.09 -40.24 -18.71
C LYS A 953 -51.90 -39.27 -18.88
N PRO A 954 -50.90 -39.62 -19.72
CA PRO A 954 -49.71 -38.80 -19.94
C PRO A 954 -50.00 -37.40 -20.51
N SER A 955 -51.16 -37.20 -21.12
CA SER A 955 -51.63 -35.92 -21.66
C SER A 955 -52.04 -34.90 -20.59
N ILE A 956 -52.21 -35.33 -19.33
CA ILE A 956 -52.51 -34.44 -18.21
C ILE A 956 -51.19 -33.84 -17.71
N GLY A 957 -50.90 -32.62 -18.16
CA GLY A 957 -49.79 -31.82 -17.61
C GLY A 957 -49.97 -31.54 -16.12
N GLY A 958 -48.86 -31.48 -15.38
CA GLY A 958 -48.83 -31.25 -13.94
C GLY A 958 -47.44 -31.50 -13.35
N GLU A 959 -47.25 -31.16 -12.08
CA GLU A 959 -46.02 -31.41 -11.33
C GLU A 959 -46.34 -32.42 -10.21
N GLN A 960 -46.23 -33.71 -10.53
CA GLN A 960 -46.59 -34.81 -9.62
C GLN A 960 -45.39 -35.63 -9.16
N ASN A 961 -44.18 -35.35 -9.66
CA ASN A 961 -42.97 -36.06 -9.25
C ASN A 961 -42.37 -35.38 -8.01
N MET A 962 -42.54 -36.01 -6.85
CA MET A 962 -42.07 -35.52 -5.55
C MET A 962 -40.88 -36.34 -5.06
N ARG A 963 -40.17 -35.81 -4.07
CA ARG A 963 -39.17 -36.55 -3.29
C ARG A 963 -39.28 -36.21 -1.80
N LEU A 964 -39.13 -37.23 -0.97
CA LEU A 964 -38.88 -37.10 0.47
C LEU A 964 -37.36 -37.16 0.68
N SER A 965 -36.75 -35.98 0.81
CA SER A 965 -35.30 -35.84 0.73
C SER A 965 -34.59 -36.17 2.06
N PHE A 966 -33.25 -36.20 2.05
CA PHE A 966 -32.45 -36.42 3.27
C PHE A 966 -32.65 -35.35 4.36
N TRP A 967 -33.19 -34.18 3.99
CA TRP A 967 -33.59 -33.14 4.93
C TRP A 967 -34.89 -33.44 5.66
N GLN A 968 -35.53 -34.56 5.35
CA GLN A 968 -36.86 -34.95 5.83
C GLN A 968 -37.93 -33.94 5.42
N ASP A 969 -37.83 -33.40 4.21
CA ASP A 969 -38.84 -32.54 3.61
C ASP A 969 -39.43 -33.17 2.33
N ILE A 970 -40.68 -32.83 2.02
CA ILE A 970 -41.33 -33.23 0.77
C ILE A 970 -41.28 -32.06 -0.20
N ARG A 971 -40.78 -32.30 -1.41
CA ARG A 971 -40.61 -31.27 -2.45
C ARG A 971 -40.79 -31.83 -3.86
N PRO A 972 -41.12 -31.00 -4.87
CA PRO A 972 -41.01 -31.39 -6.27
C PRO A 972 -39.57 -31.74 -6.63
N ALA A 973 -39.37 -32.75 -7.46
CA ALA A 973 -38.05 -33.32 -7.73
C ALA A 973 -37.03 -32.34 -8.33
N ARG A 974 -37.47 -31.25 -8.97
CA ARG A 974 -36.62 -30.28 -9.69
C ARG A 974 -36.72 -28.84 -9.18
N ARG A 975 -37.43 -28.58 -8.08
CA ARG A 975 -37.64 -27.23 -7.55
C ARG A 975 -37.29 -27.14 -6.07
N SER A 976 -36.88 -25.96 -5.65
CA SER A 976 -36.52 -25.62 -4.26
C SER A 976 -37.70 -25.12 -3.43
N LEU A 977 -38.89 -25.70 -3.64
CA LEU A 977 -40.08 -25.47 -2.82
C LEU A 977 -40.45 -26.74 -2.06
N CYS A 978 -40.73 -26.60 -0.78
CA CYS A 978 -41.04 -27.68 0.14
C CYS A 978 -42.47 -27.54 0.64
N PHE A 979 -43.05 -28.65 1.06
CA PHE A 979 -44.31 -28.65 1.79
C PHE A 979 -44.09 -27.94 3.12
N ASP A 980 -45.02 -27.08 3.49
CA ASP A 980 -44.93 -26.24 4.68
C ASP A 980 -46.27 -26.19 5.39
N VAL A 981 -46.26 -26.37 6.70
CA VAL A 981 -47.43 -26.32 7.56
C VAL A 981 -47.41 -25.02 8.39
N PRO A 982 -48.13 -23.97 7.96
CA PRO A 982 -48.01 -22.63 8.55
C PRO A 982 -48.69 -22.48 9.92
N SER A 983 -49.54 -23.43 10.32
CA SER A 983 -50.24 -23.37 11.61
C SER A 983 -50.48 -24.76 12.20
N ASN A 984 -50.57 -24.83 13.53
CA ASN A 984 -50.93 -26.06 14.23
C ASN A 984 -52.45 -26.26 14.40
N LYS A 985 -53.29 -25.52 13.67
CA LYS A 985 -54.75 -25.71 13.74
C LYS A 985 -55.14 -27.03 13.07
N GLU A 986 -56.30 -27.59 13.44
CA GLU A 986 -56.88 -28.69 12.65
C GLU A 986 -57.29 -28.17 11.27
N GLN A 987 -57.23 -29.04 10.27
CA GLN A 987 -57.40 -28.67 8.87
C GLN A 987 -56.46 -27.55 8.40
N ALA A 988 -55.29 -27.40 9.03
CA ALA A 988 -54.27 -26.47 8.56
C ALA A 988 -53.86 -26.86 7.13
N PRO A 989 -53.89 -25.92 6.16
CA PRO A 989 -53.54 -26.22 4.78
C PRO A 989 -52.05 -26.53 4.67
N VAL A 990 -51.69 -27.38 3.72
CA VAL A 990 -50.28 -27.52 3.30
C VAL A 990 -50.03 -26.60 2.11
N VAL A 991 -48.98 -25.80 2.20
CA VAL A 991 -48.59 -24.85 1.14
C VAL A 991 -47.20 -25.17 0.63
N LEU A 992 -46.86 -24.66 -0.55
CA LEU A 992 -45.48 -24.63 -1.00
C LEU A 992 -44.77 -23.41 -0.43
N PHE A 993 -43.66 -23.65 0.26
CA PHE A 993 -42.77 -22.59 0.75
C PHE A 993 -41.33 -22.84 0.32
N ARG A 994 -40.47 -21.82 0.32
CA ARG A 994 -39.04 -22.01 0.04
C ARG A 994 -38.44 -23.01 1.03
N CYS A 995 -37.75 -24.02 0.51
CA CYS A 995 -37.06 -25.00 1.35
C CYS A 995 -35.97 -24.32 2.19
N HIS A 996 -35.96 -24.54 3.51
CA HIS A 996 -34.94 -23.98 4.39
C HIS A 996 -34.01 -25.03 5.03
N GLY A 997 -34.30 -26.33 4.93
CA GLY A 997 -33.42 -27.39 5.44
C GLY A 997 -33.23 -27.36 6.97
N ARG A 998 -34.15 -26.72 7.70
CA ARG A 998 -34.11 -26.58 9.18
C ARG A 998 -35.15 -27.44 9.89
N LYS A 999 -35.70 -28.45 9.22
CA LYS A 999 -36.81 -29.26 9.72
C LYS A 999 -37.99 -28.38 10.17
N GLY A 1000 -38.63 -28.66 11.30
CA GLY A 1000 -39.71 -27.82 11.84
C GLY A 1000 -41.01 -27.98 11.06
N ASN A 1001 -41.54 -26.89 10.53
CA ASN A 1001 -42.78 -26.85 9.73
C ASN A 1001 -42.64 -27.47 8.32
N GLN A 1002 -41.41 -27.82 7.92
CA GLN A 1002 -41.12 -28.54 6.67
C GLN A 1002 -40.68 -29.99 6.93
N GLU A 1003 -40.71 -30.47 8.18
CA GLU A 1003 -40.32 -31.84 8.51
C GLU A 1003 -41.49 -32.82 8.31
N PHE A 1004 -41.29 -33.80 7.44
CA PHE A 1004 -42.23 -34.89 7.17
C PHE A 1004 -41.52 -36.24 7.28
N ARG A 1005 -42.27 -37.25 7.72
CA ARG A 1005 -41.80 -38.63 7.83
C ARG A 1005 -42.82 -39.55 7.21
N TYR A 1006 -42.36 -40.48 6.38
CA TYR A 1006 -43.22 -41.51 5.81
C TYR A 1006 -43.12 -42.79 6.62
N ARG A 1007 -44.27 -43.35 7.03
CA ARG A 1007 -44.36 -44.63 7.75
C ARG A 1007 -44.84 -45.72 6.77
N PRO A 1008 -43.96 -46.60 6.26
CA PRO A 1008 -44.36 -47.62 5.28
C PRO A 1008 -45.43 -48.58 5.81
N SER A 1009 -45.36 -48.94 7.10
CA SER A 1009 -46.28 -49.85 7.77
C SER A 1009 -47.73 -49.36 7.78
N THR A 1010 -47.94 -48.05 7.99
CA THR A 1010 -49.27 -47.44 8.07
C THR A 1010 -49.64 -46.61 6.84
N LYS A 1011 -48.72 -46.46 5.89
CA LYS A 1011 -48.81 -45.58 4.72
C LYS A 1011 -49.13 -44.12 5.06
N GLN A 1012 -48.79 -43.65 6.27
CA GLN A 1012 -49.05 -42.29 6.70
C GLN A 1012 -47.86 -41.38 6.46
N ILE A 1013 -48.14 -40.12 6.09
CA ILE A 1013 -47.16 -39.03 6.10
C ILE A 1013 -47.38 -38.22 7.39
N PHE A 1014 -46.45 -38.37 8.33
CA PHE A 1014 -46.49 -37.78 9.66
C PHE A 1014 -45.68 -36.47 9.70
N HIS A 1015 -46.22 -35.44 10.34
CA HIS A 1015 -45.55 -34.17 10.56
C HIS A 1015 -45.18 -34.03 12.05
N PRO A 1016 -43.89 -34.21 12.43
CA PRO A 1016 -43.47 -34.31 13.82
C PRO A 1016 -43.81 -33.10 14.68
N LEU A 1017 -43.67 -31.89 14.14
CA LEU A 1017 -43.88 -30.64 14.89
C LEU A 1017 -45.34 -30.48 15.37
N THR A 1018 -46.32 -30.83 14.52
CA THR A 1018 -47.75 -30.72 14.88
C THR A 1018 -48.32 -32.02 15.44
N LYS A 1019 -47.58 -33.13 15.37
CA LYS A 1019 -48.03 -34.49 15.70
C LYS A 1019 -49.29 -34.92 14.91
N LYS A 1020 -49.44 -34.39 13.69
CA LYS A 1020 -50.57 -34.65 12.79
C LYS A 1020 -50.12 -35.39 11.53
N CYS A 1021 -51.08 -35.97 10.83
CA CYS A 1021 -50.86 -36.68 9.58
C CYS A 1021 -51.46 -35.89 8.41
N LEU A 1022 -50.84 -36.04 7.24
CA LEU A 1022 -51.35 -35.50 6.00
C LEU A 1022 -52.68 -36.18 5.65
N ASP A 1023 -53.69 -35.38 5.38
CA ASP A 1023 -55.06 -35.81 5.10
C ASP A 1023 -55.58 -35.05 3.87
N CYS A 1024 -56.70 -35.51 3.31
CA CYS A 1024 -57.34 -34.82 2.20
C CYS A 1024 -58.86 -34.94 2.23
N ASP A 1025 -59.52 -34.01 1.54
CA ASP A 1025 -60.90 -34.16 1.11
C ASP A 1025 -60.93 -34.94 -0.23
N PRO A 1026 -61.50 -36.16 -0.30
CA PRO A 1026 -61.49 -36.97 -1.51
C PRO A 1026 -62.26 -36.35 -2.69
N ASP A 1027 -63.32 -35.60 -2.38
CA ASP A 1027 -64.23 -35.01 -3.36
C ASP A 1027 -63.63 -33.72 -3.92
N ARG A 1028 -63.24 -32.80 -3.02
CA ARG A 1028 -62.68 -31.48 -3.38
C ARG A 1028 -61.20 -31.54 -3.77
N GLY A 1029 -60.47 -32.55 -3.31
CA GLY A 1029 -59.04 -32.71 -3.55
C GLY A 1029 -58.16 -31.75 -2.74
N GLU A 1030 -58.69 -31.11 -1.70
CA GLU A 1030 -57.95 -30.23 -0.80
C GLU A 1030 -57.06 -31.05 0.15
N ILE A 1031 -55.86 -30.54 0.44
CA ILE A 1031 -54.85 -31.22 1.28
C ILE A 1031 -54.62 -30.40 2.56
N PHE A 1032 -54.65 -31.07 3.71
CA PHE A 1032 -54.52 -30.42 5.02
C PHE A 1032 -53.98 -31.39 6.09
N MET A 1033 -53.70 -30.86 7.28
CA MET A 1033 -53.20 -31.63 8.43
C MET A 1033 -54.30 -31.94 9.45
N ASN A 1034 -54.40 -33.19 9.88
CA ASN A 1034 -55.38 -33.66 10.87
C ASN A 1034 -54.77 -34.64 11.90
N PRO A 1035 -55.43 -34.87 13.05
CA PRO A 1035 -55.03 -35.93 13.97
C PRO A 1035 -54.87 -37.27 13.24
N CYS A 1036 -53.78 -37.98 13.53
CA CYS A 1036 -53.46 -39.24 12.87
C CYS A 1036 -54.49 -40.33 13.23
N SER A 1037 -54.99 -41.04 12.22
CA SER A 1037 -55.86 -42.20 12.38
C SER A 1037 -55.46 -43.32 11.44
N HIS A 1038 -55.28 -44.53 11.97
CA HIS A 1038 -54.92 -45.72 11.21
C HIS A 1038 -56.08 -46.29 10.39
N SER A 1039 -57.33 -45.89 10.66
CA SER A 1039 -58.52 -46.39 9.96
C SER A 1039 -58.95 -45.52 8.77
N LYS A 1040 -58.45 -44.28 8.66
CA LYS A 1040 -58.84 -43.33 7.60
C LYS A 1040 -58.05 -43.54 6.33
N LEU A 1041 -58.72 -44.03 5.27
CA LEU A 1041 -58.13 -44.16 3.93
C LEU A 1041 -57.66 -42.82 3.33
N SER A 1042 -58.25 -41.69 3.75
CA SER A 1042 -57.84 -40.35 3.31
C SER A 1042 -56.47 -39.92 3.85
N GLN A 1043 -55.96 -40.58 4.90
CA GLN A 1043 -54.62 -40.36 5.47
C GLN A 1043 -53.58 -41.40 5.00
N MET A 1044 -53.96 -42.31 4.09
CA MET A 1044 -53.08 -43.32 3.53
C MET A 1044 -52.56 -42.89 2.15
N TRP A 1045 -51.24 -42.84 2.01
CA TRP A 1045 -50.51 -42.33 0.86
C TRP A 1045 -49.53 -43.37 0.32
N GLU A 1046 -49.58 -43.62 -0.98
CA GLU A 1046 -48.68 -44.52 -1.68
C GLU A 1046 -47.68 -43.73 -2.52
N TRP A 1047 -46.40 -43.93 -2.25
CA TRP A 1047 -45.30 -43.43 -3.06
C TRP A 1047 -45.00 -44.40 -4.19
N SER A 1048 -44.57 -43.88 -5.35
CA SER A 1048 -44.15 -44.75 -6.46
C SER A 1048 -42.93 -45.59 -6.10
N ASN A 1049 -41.92 -44.98 -5.46
CA ASN A 1049 -40.71 -45.66 -5.01
C ASN A 1049 -40.45 -45.33 -3.54
N VAL A 1050 -40.19 -46.35 -2.72
CA VAL A 1050 -39.85 -46.21 -1.29
C VAL A 1050 -38.56 -46.96 -1.02
N ASN A 1051 -37.63 -46.33 -0.31
CA ASN A 1051 -36.40 -46.93 0.14
C ASN A 1051 -36.49 -47.26 1.65
N GLU A 1052 -37.09 -48.40 1.96
CA GLU A 1052 -37.30 -48.81 3.36
C GLU A 1052 -35.99 -48.96 4.15
N LYS A 1053 -34.90 -49.36 3.50
CA LYS A 1053 -33.59 -49.47 4.15
C LYS A 1053 -33.13 -48.10 4.67
N VAL A 1054 -33.23 -47.07 3.84
CA VAL A 1054 -32.87 -45.69 4.22
C VAL A 1054 -33.77 -45.16 5.33
N ILE A 1055 -35.07 -45.43 5.26
CA ILE A 1055 -36.03 -45.05 6.32
C ILE A 1055 -35.63 -45.71 7.65
N ARG A 1056 -35.41 -47.03 7.67
CA ARG A 1056 -35.02 -47.75 8.89
C ARG A 1056 -33.66 -47.27 9.44
N GLU A 1057 -32.71 -46.96 8.56
CA GLU A 1057 -31.39 -46.44 8.98
C GLU A 1057 -31.49 -45.05 9.61
N ARG A 1058 -32.25 -44.12 9.02
CA ARG A 1058 -32.41 -42.75 9.53
C ARG A 1058 -33.23 -42.67 10.80
N HIS A 1059 -34.12 -43.62 11.01
CA HIS A 1059 -35.06 -43.62 12.12
C HIS A 1059 -34.84 -44.73 13.16
N ARG A 1060 -33.65 -45.35 13.16
CA ARG A 1060 -33.30 -46.52 13.99
C ARG A 1060 -33.57 -46.36 15.50
N ASN A 1061 -33.57 -45.14 16.02
CA ASN A 1061 -33.76 -44.86 17.46
C ASN A 1061 -35.22 -44.61 17.87
N GLU A 1062 -36.16 -44.74 16.93
CA GLU A 1062 -37.59 -44.47 17.18
C GLU A 1062 -38.32 -45.81 17.27
N ARG A 1063 -38.87 -46.13 18.45
CA ARG A 1063 -39.48 -47.44 18.76
C ARG A 1063 -40.77 -47.76 18.00
N ASP A 1064 -41.30 -46.81 17.21
CA ASP A 1064 -42.64 -46.85 16.60
C ASP A 1064 -42.64 -46.69 15.06
N LEU A 1065 -41.55 -47.06 14.36
CA LEU A 1065 -41.46 -46.97 12.89
C LEU A 1065 -41.53 -48.31 12.16
#